data_AF-A0A7L8V1W8-F1
#
_entry.id   AF-A0A7L8V1W8-F1
#
_cell.length_a   1.000
_cell.length_b   1.000
_cell.length_c   1.000
_cell.angle_alpha   90.00
_cell.angle_beta   90.00
_cell.angle_gamma   90.00
#
_symmetry.space_group_name_H-M   'P 1'
#
loop_
_entity.id
_entity.type
_entity.pdbx_description
1 polymer ?
#
loop_
_entity_poly.entity_id
_entity_poly.type
_entity_poly.pdbx_seq_one_letter_code
_entity_poly.pdbx_strand_id
1 'polypeptide(L)'
;MSDKCKKIYITTPIYYVNDVAHIGHAYTTIIADVLARYSRLVGYDTFFLTGTDEHGQKIEQSATAKGQSPKAYADKISGEFRKLWDEFDITYDKFIRTTDEEHKRGVQQAFMKMYDKGDIYKGEYEGYYCVSCETFFMEKQLIDGEGCPDCGRATQIVKEESYFFKLSKYQDKLLEWYKNNPECILPKSKRNEIVNFVEGGLKDLSISRTSFDWGVKLPEQMNDEKHVMYVWLDALMNYITALGYGNGEENMGYWPAKVQLVGKDILRFHAIYWPAFLMSLDLPLPDHIAAHGWWTRDGQKMSKSKGNVVNPKEVADAYGLDAFRYFMLREVPFGQDGDFSQKALIDRINSELGNDLGNLLNRIIGMSGKYSEFNVSSKDVLTYHQKEIVQVNEVLENIEKLIYDMQLNRYLEELWKLLFIANKSIGDYEPWAKIKDGKIDEANALVALVVNILAKVSVLLYPVMPHKIEKIATSLGFSINTDSYNKLIVNKELLNDTTISKIEPLFPRIEEQLLASPVLPAVEEKQECKKTVVKENEPQISEDGLIGIDAFMNVTLKVATVVEAEEVPKSSKLLKLQVDCGEEQNRQIIAGIKEYYSPTDLVGTQVCIVANLKPAKLMGMLSQGMVLAAKDENGLCLIRPSKPTTAGTQIK
;
A
#
# COMPACT_ATOMS: atom_id res chain seq x y z
N MET A 1 38.24 -13.19 -1.17
CA MET A 1 37.79 -14.17 -0.15
C MET A 1 36.32 -13.87 0.15
N SER A 2 35.27 -14.59 -0.27
CA SER A 2 35.09 -15.77 -1.11
C SER A 2 34.04 -15.41 -2.17
N ASP A 3 34.33 -15.67 -3.45
CA ASP A 3 33.38 -15.63 -4.56
C ASP A 3 32.30 -16.71 -4.41
N LYS A 4 31.40 -16.54 -3.44
CA LYS A 4 30.07 -17.15 -3.50
C LYS A 4 29.17 -16.07 -4.09
N CYS A 5 28.83 -16.21 -5.37
CA CYS A 5 27.71 -15.50 -5.96
C CYS A 5 26.50 -15.72 -5.04
N LYS A 6 26.13 -14.71 -4.24
CA LYS A 6 25.01 -14.84 -3.30
C LYS A 6 23.76 -14.79 -4.17
N LYS A 7 23.05 -15.92 -4.25
CA LYS A 7 21.78 -15.99 -4.97
C LYS A 7 20.70 -15.31 -4.15
N ILE A 8 19.86 -14.52 -4.79
CA ILE A 8 18.69 -13.87 -4.19
C ILE A 8 17.46 -14.26 -4.99
N TYR A 9 16.39 -14.62 -4.27
CA TYR A 9 15.09 -14.91 -4.86
C TYR A 9 14.03 -13.98 -4.30
N ILE A 10 13.38 -13.22 -5.19
CA ILE A 10 12.34 -12.23 -4.85
C ILE A 10 11.06 -12.62 -5.57
N THR A 11 9.93 -12.58 -4.87
CA THR A 11 8.63 -12.94 -5.46
C THR A 11 7.56 -11.89 -5.18
N THR A 12 6.70 -11.63 -6.17
CA THR A 12 5.36 -11.09 -5.92
C THR A 12 4.40 -12.23 -5.56
N PRO A 13 3.16 -11.95 -5.13
CA PRO A 13 2.08 -12.90 -5.29
C PRO A 13 1.86 -13.17 -6.77
N ILE A 14 1.21 -14.28 -7.08
CA ILE A 14 0.59 -14.49 -8.38
C ILE A 14 -0.83 -13.93 -8.35
N TYR A 15 -1.23 -13.20 -9.40
CA TYR A 15 -2.47 -12.44 -9.42
C TYR A 15 -3.62 -13.26 -10.02
N TYR A 16 -4.79 -13.23 -9.38
CA TYR A 16 -6.00 -13.85 -9.94
C TYR A 16 -6.36 -13.23 -11.28
N VAL A 17 -6.58 -14.07 -12.30
CA VAL A 17 -6.98 -13.64 -13.65
C VAL A 17 -8.49 -13.46 -13.80
N ASN A 18 -9.18 -13.12 -12.71
CA ASN A 18 -10.60 -12.82 -12.78
C ASN A 18 -10.87 -11.51 -13.53
N ASP A 19 -9.91 -10.58 -13.59
CA ASP A 19 -10.03 -9.32 -14.32
C ASP A 19 -8.68 -8.60 -14.51
N VAL A 20 -8.64 -7.50 -15.27
CA VAL A 20 -7.42 -6.70 -15.56
C VAL A 20 -6.78 -6.11 -14.31
N ALA A 21 -5.47 -5.86 -14.41
CA ALA A 21 -4.66 -5.31 -13.33
C ALA A 21 -5.09 -3.89 -12.90
N HIS A 22 -4.91 -3.58 -11.62
CA HIS A 22 -5.15 -2.26 -11.02
C HIS A 22 -3.92 -1.80 -10.24
N ILE A 23 -3.94 -0.56 -9.75
CA ILE A 23 -2.81 0.07 -9.03
C ILE A 23 -2.25 -0.77 -7.87
N GLY A 24 -3.08 -1.52 -7.14
CA GLY A 24 -2.60 -2.45 -6.09
C GLY A 24 -1.70 -3.58 -6.60
N HIS A 25 -1.96 -4.13 -7.80
CA HIS A 25 -1.07 -5.12 -8.42
C HIS A 25 0.23 -4.45 -8.86
N ALA A 26 0.12 -3.26 -9.48
CA ALA A 26 1.29 -2.50 -9.90
C ALA A 26 2.19 -2.13 -8.71
N TYR A 27 1.61 -1.74 -7.56
CA TYR A 27 2.37 -1.43 -6.35
C TYR A 27 3.30 -2.57 -5.93
N THR A 28 2.72 -3.77 -5.81
CA THR A 28 3.44 -4.97 -5.37
C THR A 28 4.55 -5.34 -6.36
N THR A 29 4.23 -5.34 -7.65
CA THR A 29 5.18 -5.66 -8.72
C THR A 29 6.31 -4.64 -8.82
N ILE A 30 6.00 -3.33 -8.69
CA ILE A 30 7.00 -2.26 -8.69
C ILE A 30 7.95 -2.42 -7.51
N ILE A 31 7.45 -2.68 -6.30
CA ILE A 31 8.32 -2.91 -5.14
C ILE A 31 9.28 -4.09 -5.39
N ALA A 32 8.75 -5.21 -5.90
CA ALA A 32 9.56 -6.38 -6.21
C ALA A 32 10.64 -6.07 -7.25
N ASP A 33 10.30 -5.31 -8.29
CA ASP A 33 11.23 -4.85 -9.32
C ASP A 33 12.30 -3.90 -8.77
N VAL A 34 11.95 -2.98 -7.88
CA VAL A 34 12.94 -2.12 -7.19
C VAL A 34 13.94 -2.97 -6.41
N LEU A 35 13.47 -3.96 -5.65
CA LEU A 35 14.34 -4.87 -4.89
C LEU A 35 15.22 -5.72 -5.82
N ALA A 36 14.67 -6.20 -6.94
CA ALA A 36 15.41 -6.99 -7.91
C ALA A 36 16.49 -6.16 -8.62
N ARG A 37 16.15 -4.96 -9.08
CA ARG A 37 17.11 -4.01 -9.68
C ARG A 37 18.20 -3.62 -8.70
N TYR A 38 17.85 -3.34 -7.44
CA TYR A 38 18.84 -3.05 -6.40
C TYR A 38 19.77 -4.25 -6.16
N SER A 39 19.21 -5.46 -6.03
CA SER A 39 19.99 -6.68 -5.80
C SER A 39 20.97 -6.95 -6.95
N ARG A 40 20.54 -6.79 -8.20
CA ARG A 40 21.43 -6.89 -9.37
C ARG A 40 22.49 -5.79 -9.38
N LEU A 41 22.11 -4.56 -9.06
CA LEU A 41 23.04 -3.42 -9.01
C LEU A 41 24.19 -3.67 -8.02
N VAL A 42 23.90 -4.20 -6.84
CA VAL A 42 24.93 -4.48 -5.82
C VAL A 42 25.68 -5.82 -6.05
N GLY A 43 25.37 -6.53 -7.15
CA GLY A 43 26.12 -7.70 -7.62
C GLY A 43 25.56 -9.06 -7.20
N TYR A 44 24.31 -9.16 -6.73
CA TYR A 44 23.67 -10.45 -6.46
C TYR A 44 23.17 -11.12 -7.75
N ASP A 45 23.36 -12.43 -7.84
CA ASP A 45 22.67 -13.27 -8.82
C ASP A 45 21.20 -13.38 -8.41
N THR A 46 20.34 -12.65 -9.11
CA THR A 46 18.98 -12.37 -8.67
C THR A 46 17.98 -13.06 -9.60
N PHE A 47 17.07 -13.82 -9.01
CA PHE A 47 15.90 -14.37 -9.68
C PHE A 47 14.64 -13.70 -9.16
N PHE A 48 13.88 -13.05 -10.02
CA PHE A 48 12.64 -12.35 -9.71
C PHE A 48 11.45 -13.07 -10.37
N LEU A 49 10.54 -13.59 -9.53
CA LEU A 49 9.30 -14.23 -9.97
C LEU A 49 8.09 -13.30 -9.83
N THR A 50 7.29 -13.26 -10.89
CA THR A 50 5.88 -12.83 -10.84
C THR A 50 5.00 -13.78 -11.63
N GLY A 51 3.68 -13.59 -11.67
CA GLY A 51 2.82 -14.46 -12.46
C GLY A 51 1.33 -14.33 -12.16
N THR A 52 0.58 -15.34 -12.60
CA THR A 52 -0.88 -15.37 -12.51
C THR A 52 -1.41 -16.65 -11.89
N ASP A 53 -2.38 -16.49 -10.99
CA ASP A 53 -3.21 -17.57 -10.44
C ASP A 53 -4.45 -17.74 -11.33
N GLU A 54 -4.53 -18.89 -11.97
CA GLU A 54 -5.43 -19.17 -13.07
C GLU A 54 -6.51 -20.20 -12.75
N HIS A 55 -6.52 -20.78 -11.55
CA HIS A 55 -7.46 -21.84 -11.18
C HIS A 55 -8.54 -21.38 -10.19
N GLY A 56 -9.57 -22.21 -10.03
CA GLY A 56 -10.63 -22.02 -9.04
C GLY A 56 -11.96 -21.50 -9.60
N GLN A 57 -13.01 -21.68 -8.79
CA GLN A 57 -14.40 -21.45 -9.15
C GLN A 57 -14.69 -20.02 -9.66
N LYS A 58 -14.04 -18.99 -9.11
CA LYS A 58 -14.26 -17.59 -9.52
C LYS A 58 -13.87 -17.33 -10.97
N ILE A 59 -12.81 -17.97 -11.45
CA ILE A 59 -12.33 -17.82 -12.83
C ILE A 59 -13.24 -18.57 -13.77
N GLU A 60 -13.67 -19.77 -13.39
CA GLU A 60 -14.67 -20.55 -14.14
C GLU A 60 -15.97 -19.75 -14.31
N GLN A 61 -16.53 -19.19 -13.23
CA GLN A 61 -17.72 -18.34 -13.27
C GLN A 61 -17.54 -17.10 -14.17
N SER A 62 -16.38 -16.43 -14.07
CA SER A 62 -16.07 -15.25 -14.89
C SER A 62 -15.96 -15.59 -16.38
N ALA A 63 -15.38 -16.75 -16.70
CA ALA A 63 -15.26 -17.25 -18.07
C ALA A 63 -16.64 -17.62 -18.64
N THR A 64 -17.46 -18.35 -17.87
CA THR A 64 -18.83 -18.70 -18.25
C THR A 64 -19.69 -17.46 -18.49
N ALA A 65 -19.62 -16.45 -17.61
CA ALA A 65 -20.34 -15.19 -17.76
C ALA A 65 -19.97 -14.42 -19.04
N LYS A 66 -18.77 -14.66 -19.58
CA LYS A 66 -18.26 -14.07 -20.83
C LYS A 66 -18.37 -15.00 -22.04
N GLY A 67 -18.99 -16.18 -21.88
CA GLY A 67 -19.14 -17.17 -22.95
C GLY A 67 -17.83 -17.78 -23.44
N GLN A 68 -16.81 -17.87 -22.57
CA GLN A 68 -15.48 -18.39 -22.89
C GLN A 68 -15.16 -19.63 -22.05
N SER A 69 -14.24 -20.48 -22.54
CA SER A 69 -13.68 -21.54 -21.69
C SER A 69 -12.75 -20.94 -20.63
N PRO A 70 -12.63 -21.55 -19.43
CA PRO A 70 -11.74 -21.05 -18.39
C PRO A 70 -10.29 -20.86 -18.85
N LYS A 71 -9.76 -21.80 -19.66
CA LYS A 71 -8.41 -21.71 -20.23
C LYS A 71 -8.26 -20.50 -21.16
N ALA A 72 -9.19 -20.30 -22.11
CA ALA A 72 -9.11 -19.19 -23.05
C ALA A 72 -9.25 -17.83 -22.34
N TYR A 73 -10.10 -17.76 -21.32
CA TYR A 73 -10.23 -16.57 -20.47
C TYR A 73 -8.94 -16.28 -19.70
N ALA A 74 -8.38 -17.30 -19.04
CA ALA A 74 -7.12 -17.18 -18.31
C ALA A 74 -5.94 -16.79 -19.23
N ASP A 75 -5.84 -17.38 -20.42
CA ASP A 75 -4.84 -17.03 -21.44
C ASP A 75 -4.91 -15.55 -21.82
N LYS A 76 -6.12 -15.04 -22.05
CA LYS A 76 -6.33 -13.63 -22.39
C LYS A 76 -5.88 -12.70 -21.27
N ILE A 77 -6.42 -12.89 -20.07
CA ILE A 77 -6.17 -11.97 -18.95
C ILE A 77 -4.72 -12.08 -18.47
N SER A 78 -4.14 -13.29 -18.42
CA SER A 78 -2.71 -13.46 -18.11
C SER A 78 -1.80 -12.76 -19.13
N GLY A 79 -2.15 -12.83 -20.42
CA GLY A 79 -1.48 -12.06 -21.46
C GLY A 79 -1.56 -10.53 -21.25
N GLU A 80 -2.70 -10.02 -20.78
CA GLU A 80 -2.87 -8.59 -20.45
C GLU A 80 -2.02 -8.17 -19.24
N PHE A 81 -1.91 -9.01 -18.20
CA PHE A 81 -0.99 -8.77 -17.07
C PHE A 81 0.48 -8.75 -17.53
N ARG A 82 0.90 -9.76 -18.30
CA ARG A 82 2.27 -9.84 -18.83
C ARG A 82 2.61 -8.62 -19.68
N LYS A 83 1.73 -8.28 -20.62
CA LYS A 83 1.89 -7.10 -21.48
C LYS A 83 2.04 -5.82 -20.65
N LEU A 84 1.23 -5.64 -19.61
CA LEU A 84 1.34 -4.48 -18.73
C LEU A 84 2.70 -4.43 -18.00
N TRP A 85 3.19 -5.56 -17.50
CA TRP A 85 4.50 -5.64 -16.85
C TRP A 85 5.65 -5.38 -17.81
N ASP A 86 5.54 -5.83 -19.06
CA ASP A 86 6.51 -5.54 -20.11
C ASP A 86 6.49 -4.04 -20.47
N GLU A 87 5.31 -3.42 -20.58
CA GLU A 87 5.16 -1.97 -20.78
C GLU A 87 5.71 -1.15 -19.60
N PHE A 88 5.70 -1.71 -18.39
CA PHE A 88 6.20 -1.10 -17.16
C PHE A 88 7.70 -1.36 -16.92
N ASP A 89 8.38 -1.99 -17.88
CA ASP A 89 9.79 -2.38 -17.78
C ASP A 89 10.08 -3.17 -16.49
N ILE A 90 9.19 -4.09 -16.11
CA ILE A 90 9.39 -4.96 -14.95
C ILE A 90 10.39 -6.06 -15.30
N THR A 91 11.47 -6.15 -14.54
CA THR A 91 12.62 -7.02 -14.81
C THR A 91 12.48 -8.42 -14.18
N TYR A 92 11.33 -9.07 -14.37
CA TYR A 92 11.12 -10.43 -13.89
C TYR A 92 11.94 -11.44 -14.71
N ASP A 93 12.49 -12.46 -14.06
CA ASP A 93 13.23 -13.55 -14.72
C ASP A 93 12.29 -14.69 -15.16
N LYS A 94 11.16 -14.85 -14.45
CA LYS A 94 10.08 -15.77 -14.83
C LYS A 94 8.72 -15.16 -14.54
N PHE A 95 7.81 -15.31 -15.52
CA PHE A 95 6.39 -15.08 -15.35
C PHE A 95 5.71 -16.45 -15.36
N ILE A 96 5.34 -16.95 -14.18
CA ILE A 96 4.69 -18.26 -14.01
C ILE A 96 3.18 -18.17 -14.21
N ARG A 97 2.58 -19.25 -14.72
CA ARG A 97 1.14 -19.43 -14.79
C ARG A 97 0.78 -20.74 -14.09
N THR A 98 -0.26 -20.75 -13.25
CA THR A 98 -0.66 -22.01 -12.59
C THR A 98 -1.21 -23.05 -13.58
N THR A 99 -1.59 -22.63 -14.79
CA THR A 99 -1.94 -23.58 -15.87
C THR A 99 -0.74 -24.23 -16.57
N ASP A 100 0.51 -23.83 -16.26
CA ASP A 100 1.71 -24.44 -16.83
C ASP A 100 1.84 -25.91 -16.40
N GLU A 101 2.11 -26.81 -17.35
CA GLU A 101 2.16 -28.25 -17.07
C GLU A 101 3.26 -28.63 -16.07
N GLU A 102 4.38 -27.90 -16.06
CA GLU A 102 5.46 -28.10 -15.09
C GLU A 102 5.02 -27.76 -13.67
N HIS A 103 4.22 -26.69 -13.52
CA HIS A 103 3.65 -26.30 -12.24
C HIS A 103 2.69 -27.37 -11.72
N LYS A 104 1.74 -27.82 -12.54
CA LYS A 104 0.76 -28.86 -12.16
C LYS A 104 1.46 -30.13 -11.69
N ARG A 105 2.50 -30.58 -12.39
CA ARG A 105 3.30 -31.76 -11.98
C ARG A 105 4.00 -31.54 -10.64
N GLY A 106 4.62 -30.38 -10.44
CA GLY A 106 5.28 -30.05 -9.18
C GLY A 106 4.31 -29.99 -7.99
N VAL A 107 3.12 -29.44 -8.21
CA VAL A 107 2.02 -29.43 -7.21
C VAL A 107 1.55 -30.85 -6.88
N GLN A 108 1.34 -31.69 -7.90
CA GLN A 108 0.97 -33.10 -7.73
C GLN A 108 2.01 -33.89 -6.93
N GLN A 109 3.30 -33.68 -7.19
CA GLN A 109 4.37 -34.33 -6.43
C GLN A 109 4.44 -33.83 -4.99
N ALA A 110 4.24 -32.53 -4.75
CA ALA A 110 4.16 -32.00 -3.39
C ALA A 110 2.99 -32.62 -2.62
N PHE A 111 1.82 -32.74 -3.25
CA PHE A 111 0.66 -33.40 -2.66
C PHE A 111 0.98 -34.84 -2.26
N MET A 112 1.56 -35.65 -3.17
CA MET A 112 1.97 -37.02 -2.84
C MET A 112 2.97 -37.06 -1.68
N LYS A 113 3.99 -36.20 -1.69
CA LYS A 113 5.00 -36.18 -0.61
C LYS A 113 4.37 -35.89 0.75
N MET A 114 3.44 -34.93 0.83
CA MET A 114 2.72 -34.63 2.07
C MET A 114 1.75 -35.75 2.47
N TYR A 115 1.13 -36.42 1.50
CA TYR A 115 0.27 -37.58 1.71
C TYR A 115 1.04 -38.79 2.25
N ASP A 116 2.16 -39.15 1.63
CA ASP A 116 3.03 -40.25 2.03
C ASP A 116 3.65 -40.02 3.42
N LYS A 117 3.89 -38.75 3.79
CA LYS A 117 4.32 -38.35 5.14
C LYS A 117 3.22 -38.49 6.21
N GLY A 118 1.99 -38.74 5.79
CA GLY A 118 0.81 -38.86 6.65
C GLY A 118 0.27 -37.52 7.15
N ASP A 119 0.60 -36.42 6.48
CA ASP A 119 0.10 -35.07 6.80
C ASP A 119 -1.17 -34.71 6.03
N ILE A 120 -1.51 -35.48 4.99
CA ILE A 120 -2.79 -35.39 4.30
C ILE A 120 -3.61 -36.64 4.65
N TYR A 121 -4.88 -36.44 4.97
CA TYR A 121 -5.83 -37.52 5.18
C TYR A 121 -7.18 -37.19 4.53
N LYS A 122 -7.95 -38.23 4.23
CA LYS A 122 -9.29 -38.08 3.68
C LYS A 122 -10.30 -37.95 4.82
N GLY A 123 -11.17 -36.96 4.75
CA GLY A 123 -12.21 -36.69 5.74
C GLY A 123 -13.45 -36.08 5.11
N GLU A 124 -14.35 -35.58 5.94
CA GLU A 124 -15.58 -34.92 5.51
C GLU A 124 -15.70 -33.56 6.18
N TYR A 125 -16.03 -32.53 5.39
CA TYR A 125 -16.42 -31.22 5.88
C TYR A 125 -17.92 -31.22 6.15
N GLU A 126 -18.33 -30.95 7.39
CA GLU A 126 -19.72 -30.86 7.80
C GLU A 126 -20.06 -29.37 8.01
N GLY A 127 -21.00 -28.85 7.22
CA GLY A 127 -21.42 -27.45 7.29
C GLY A 127 -22.92 -27.29 7.08
N TYR A 128 -23.47 -26.22 7.65
CA TYR A 128 -24.90 -25.93 7.55
C TYR A 128 -25.20 -25.19 6.24
N TYR A 129 -25.83 -25.88 5.31
CA TYR A 129 -26.14 -25.37 3.98
C TYR A 129 -27.59 -24.89 3.91
N CYS A 130 -27.81 -23.65 3.50
CA CYS A 130 -29.13 -23.17 3.14
C CYS A 130 -29.41 -23.48 1.67
N VAL A 131 -30.32 -24.42 1.39
CA VAL A 131 -30.73 -24.76 0.01
C VAL A 131 -31.30 -23.54 -0.73
N SER A 132 -32.02 -22.67 -0.03
CA SER A 132 -32.66 -21.49 -0.64
C SER A 132 -31.70 -20.35 -0.95
N CYS A 133 -30.55 -20.28 -0.27
CA CYS A 133 -29.52 -19.27 -0.49
C CYS A 133 -28.26 -19.84 -1.14
N GLU A 134 -28.26 -21.16 -1.40
CA GLU A 134 -27.14 -21.96 -1.88
C GLU A 134 -25.80 -21.67 -1.16
N THR A 135 -25.85 -21.43 0.15
CA THR A 135 -24.72 -20.93 0.94
C THR A 135 -24.48 -21.77 2.19
N PHE A 136 -23.20 -22.02 2.49
CA PHE A 136 -22.74 -22.70 3.71
C PHE A 136 -22.50 -21.70 4.85
N PHE A 137 -22.92 -22.09 6.04
CA PHE A 137 -22.73 -21.37 7.29
C PHE A 137 -22.06 -22.27 8.31
N MET A 138 -21.22 -21.66 9.15
CA MET A 138 -20.76 -22.29 10.39
C MET A 138 -21.89 -22.24 11.41
N GLU A 139 -21.95 -23.21 12.33
CA GLU A 139 -22.96 -23.27 13.40
C GLU A 139 -23.18 -21.93 14.12
N LYS A 140 -22.08 -21.25 14.46
CA LYS A 140 -22.07 -19.93 15.12
C LYS A 140 -22.70 -18.78 14.31
N GLN A 141 -22.93 -18.97 13.02
CA GLN A 141 -23.51 -17.96 12.11
C GLN A 141 -25.01 -18.16 11.91
N LEU A 142 -25.57 -19.25 12.45
CA LEU A 142 -26.98 -19.58 12.28
C LEU A 142 -27.84 -18.83 13.28
N ILE A 143 -29.06 -18.49 12.85
CA ILE A 143 -30.12 -18.00 13.72
C ILE A 143 -30.62 -19.20 14.54
N ASP A 144 -30.53 -19.10 15.86
CA ASP A 144 -30.95 -20.15 16.81
C ASP A 144 -30.32 -21.54 16.55
N GLY A 145 -29.14 -21.59 15.93
CA GLY A 145 -28.39 -22.82 15.67
C GLY A 145 -28.85 -23.66 14.46
N GLU A 146 -29.92 -23.25 13.76
CA GLU A 146 -30.43 -23.98 12.59
C GLU A 146 -30.84 -23.07 11.42
N GLY A 147 -31.19 -21.81 11.67
CA GLY A 147 -31.71 -20.88 10.67
C GLY A 147 -30.63 -20.20 9.84
N CYS A 148 -30.85 -20.07 8.54
CA CYS A 148 -30.02 -19.30 7.63
C CYS A 148 -30.04 -17.82 8.01
N PRO A 149 -28.88 -17.17 8.24
CA PRO A 149 -28.84 -15.75 8.60
C PRO A 149 -29.38 -14.83 7.50
N ASP A 150 -29.35 -15.28 6.25
CA ASP A 150 -29.74 -14.45 5.11
C ASP A 150 -31.25 -14.52 4.80
N CYS A 151 -31.91 -15.67 5.00
CA CYS A 151 -33.33 -15.85 4.66
C CYS A 151 -34.21 -16.41 5.78
N GLY A 152 -33.64 -16.71 6.95
CA GLY A 152 -34.35 -17.27 8.11
C GLY A 152 -34.84 -18.71 7.96
N ARG A 153 -34.63 -19.37 6.82
CA ARG A 153 -35.05 -20.76 6.59
C ARG A 153 -34.09 -21.75 7.24
N ALA A 154 -34.59 -22.93 7.59
CA ALA A 154 -33.77 -24.01 8.12
C ALA A 154 -32.63 -24.37 7.16
N THR A 155 -31.42 -24.45 7.70
CA THR A 155 -30.25 -25.00 7.04
C THR A 155 -30.21 -26.51 7.23
N GLN A 156 -29.59 -27.21 6.29
CA GLN A 156 -29.36 -28.64 6.36
C GLN A 156 -27.87 -28.90 6.49
N ILE A 157 -27.49 -29.87 7.31
CA ILE A 157 -26.11 -30.27 7.40
C ILE A 157 -25.73 -31.02 6.13
N VAL A 158 -24.80 -30.47 5.35
CA VAL A 158 -24.25 -31.10 4.16
C VAL A 158 -22.82 -31.53 4.47
N LYS A 159 -22.53 -32.79 4.13
CA LYS A 159 -21.19 -33.39 4.24
C LYS A 159 -20.56 -33.45 2.87
N GLU A 160 -19.45 -32.76 2.71
CA GLU A 160 -18.62 -32.85 1.50
C GLU A 160 -17.31 -33.55 1.84
N GLU A 161 -17.03 -34.64 1.14
CA GLU A 161 -15.75 -35.33 1.25
C GLU A 161 -14.61 -34.41 0.80
N SER A 162 -13.50 -34.38 1.53
CA SER A 162 -12.33 -33.56 1.20
C SER A 162 -11.05 -34.18 1.75
N TYR A 163 -9.92 -33.88 1.11
CA TYR A 163 -8.61 -34.14 1.69
C TYR A 163 -8.22 -32.98 2.61
N PHE A 164 -7.74 -33.30 3.80
CA PHE A 164 -7.35 -32.36 4.83
C PHE A 164 -5.85 -32.44 5.09
N PHE A 165 -5.21 -31.28 5.15
CA PHE A 165 -3.86 -31.12 5.65
C PHE A 165 -3.89 -30.92 7.17
N LYS A 166 -3.05 -31.67 7.89
CA LYS A 166 -2.90 -31.63 9.35
C LYS A 166 -2.21 -30.35 9.84
N LEU A 167 -2.78 -29.18 9.55
CA LEU A 167 -2.22 -27.88 9.90
C LEU A 167 -2.02 -27.73 11.41
N SER A 168 -2.91 -28.31 12.22
CA SER A 168 -2.81 -28.30 13.68
C SER A 168 -1.49 -28.89 14.20
N LYS A 169 -0.95 -29.91 13.53
CA LYS A 169 0.34 -30.56 13.84
C LYS A 169 1.54 -29.60 13.75
N TYR A 170 1.42 -28.52 12.99
CA TYR A 170 2.51 -27.58 12.70
C TYR A 170 2.52 -26.33 13.59
N GLN A 171 1.52 -26.16 14.46
CA GLN A 171 1.37 -24.96 15.29
C GLN A 171 2.62 -24.62 16.10
N ASP A 172 3.14 -25.57 16.89
CA ASP A 172 4.30 -25.32 17.75
C ASP A 172 5.57 -25.01 16.95
N LYS A 173 5.76 -25.69 15.80
CA LYS A 173 6.88 -25.45 14.90
C LYS A 173 6.83 -24.06 14.26
N LEU A 174 5.62 -23.58 13.92
CA LEU A 174 5.41 -22.23 13.41
C LEU A 174 5.75 -21.19 14.49
N LEU A 175 5.25 -21.38 15.71
CA LEU A 175 5.54 -20.49 16.84
C LEU A 175 7.05 -20.43 17.15
N GLU A 176 7.73 -21.57 17.10
CA GLU A 176 9.18 -21.64 17.24
C GLU A 176 9.90 -20.90 16.10
N TRP A 177 9.46 -21.07 14.84
CA TRP A 177 10.01 -20.35 13.71
C TRP A 177 9.88 -18.84 13.87
N TYR A 178 8.69 -18.34 14.23
CA TYR A 178 8.48 -16.90 14.46
C TYR A 178 9.35 -16.36 15.59
N LYS A 179 9.56 -17.14 16.64
CA LYS A 179 10.40 -16.76 17.79
C LYS A 179 11.87 -16.66 17.41
N ASN A 180 12.37 -17.65 16.68
CA ASN A 180 13.79 -17.73 16.29
C ASN A 180 14.14 -16.78 15.13
N ASN A 181 13.15 -16.34 14.36
CA ASN A 181 13.33 -15.46 13.20
C ASN A 181 12.41 -14.22 13.34
N PRO A 182 12.80 -13.21 14.15
CA PRO A 182 11.93 -12.07 14.44
C PRO A 182 11.59 -11.21 13.21
N GLU A 183 12.36 -11.33 12.13
CA GLU A 183 12.19 -10.58 10.87
C GLU A 183 11.52 -11.42 9.77
N CYS A 184 11.06 -12.63 10.08
CA CYS A 184 10.43 -13.51 9.08
C CYS A 184 9.12 -12.97 8.48
N ILE A 185 8.47 -12.03 9.18
CA ILE A 185 7.28 -11.33 8.71
C ILE A 185 7.50 -9.83 8.93
N LEU A 186 7.39 -9.06 7.86
CA LEU A 186 7.52 -7.60 7.86
C LEU A 186 6.20 -6.95 7.42
N PRO A 187 5.81 -5.80 8.02
CA PRO A 187 6.41 -5.16 9.18
C PRO A 187 6.09 -5.92 10.49
N LYS A 188 6.80 -5.56 11.57
CA LYS A 188 6.66 -6.19 12.90
C LYS A 188 5.22 -6.21 13.44
N SER A 189 4.40 -5.22 13.12
CA SER A 189 2.98 -5.20 13.52
C SER A 189 2.21 -6.39 12.92
N LYS A 190 2.46 -6.72 11.66
CA LYS A 190 1.86 -7.86 10.96
C LYS A 190 2.34 -9.21 11.48
N ARG A 191 3.61 -9.31 11.88
CA ARG A 191 4.12 -10.48 12.60
C ARG A 191 3.31 -10.74 13.87
N ASN A 192 3.09 -9.72 14.69
CA ASN A 192 2.37 -9.87 15.96
C ASN A 192 0.92 -10.32 15.74
N GLU A 193 0.23 -9.79 14.71
CA GLU A 193 -1.11 -10.24 14.33
C GLU A 193 -1.14 -11.75 14.00
N ILE A 194 -0.15 -12.24 13.25
CA ILE A 194 -0.05 -13.66 12.88
C ILE A 194 0.29 -14.53 14.09
N VAL A 195 1.27 -14.13 14.92
CA VAL A 195 1.65 -14.88 16.13
C VAL A 195 0.45 -15.04 17.05
N ASN A 196 -0.27 -13.96 17.36
CA ASN A 196 -1.45 -14.01 18.21
C ASN A 196 -2.57 -14.90 17.62
N PHE A 197 -2.70 -14.94 16.30
CA PHE A 197 -3.67 -15.82 15.63
C PHE A 197 -3.30 -17.30 15.79
N VAL A 198 -2.01 -17.64 15.61
CA VAL A 198 -1.52 -19.02 15.72
C VAL A 198 -1.55 -19.51 17.17
N GLU A 199 -1.27 -18.64 18.15
CA GLU A 199 -1.42 -18.94 19.58
C GLU A 199 -2.87 -19.28 19.96
N GLY A 200 -3.85 -18.79 19.20
CA GLY A 200 -5.27 -19.10 19.40
C GLY A 200 -5.70 -20.51 18.97
N GLY A 201 -4.81 -21.28 18.33
CA GLY A 201 -5.07 -22.65 17.90
C GLY A 201 -5.35 -22.78 16.40
N LEU A 202 -4.63 -23.70 15.73
CA LEU A 202 -4.83 -24.02 14.32
C LEU A 202 -5.72 -25.26 14.15
N LYS A 203 -6.62 -25.21 13.17
CA LYS A 203 -7.43 -26.34 12.72
C LYS A 203 -6.90 -26.89 11.41
N ASP A 204 -7.17 -28.18 11.16
CA ASP A 204 -6.79 -28.83 9.90
C ASP A 204 -7.51 -28.19 8.70
N LEU A 205 -6.79 -28.12 7.58
CA LEU A 205 -7.17 -27.32 6.42
C LEU A 205 -7.65 -28.24 5.30
N SER A 206 -8.87 -28.03 4.81
CA SER A 206 -9.36 -28.71 3.61
C SER A 206 -8.62 -28.23 2.35
N ILE A 207 -7.89 -29.15 1.70
CA ILE A 207 -7.00 -28.91 0.56
C ILE A 207 -7.49 -29.57 -0.75
N SER A 208 -8.74 -30.04 -0.82
CA SER A 208 -9.38 -30.44 -2.08
C SER A 208 -10.86 -30.02 -2.15
N ARG A 209 -11.43 -30.00 -3.36
CA ARG A 209 -12.85 -29.68 -3.64
C ARG A 209 -13.40 -30.65 -4.69
N THR A 210 -14.71 -30.92 -4.63
CA THR A 210 -15.43 -31.73 -5.62
C THR A 210 -16.50 -30.94 -6.39
N SER A 211 -16.70 -29.67 -6.06
CA SER A 211 -17.80 -28.85 -6.56
C SER A 211 -17.53 -28.17 -7.91
N PHE A 212 -16.29 -28.20 -8.41
CA PHE A 212 -15.89 -27.64 -9.70
C PHE A 212 -14.68 -28.39 -10.27
N ASP A 213 -14.48 -28.28 -11.59
CA ASP A 213 -13.44 -29.02 -12.31
C ASP A 213 -12.19 -28.20 -12.63
N TRP A 214 -12.29 -26.87 -12.63
CA TRP A 214 -11.20 -25.97 -13.02
C TRP A 214 -10.12 -25.82 -11.93
N GLY A 215 -9.13 -26.71 -11.95
CA GLY A 215 -7.92 -26.64 -11.14
C GLY A 215 -6.98 -27.83 -11.36
N VAL A 216 -5.94 -27.93 -10.53
CA VAL A 216 -5.00 -29.07 -10.57
C VAL A 216 -5.67 -30.32 -10.03
N LYS A 217 -5.72 -31.38 -10.84
CA LYS A 217 -6.26 -32.68 -10.45
C LYS A 217 -5.33 -33.39 -9.46
N LEU A 218 -5.90 -34.22 -8.59
CA LEU A 218 -5.10 -35.10 -7.73
C LEU A 218 -4.19 -36.01 -8.58
N PRO A 219 -3.07 -36.49 -8.01
CA PRO A 219 -2.19 -37.43 -8.70
C PRO A 219 -2.94 -38.70 -9.12
N GLU A 220 -2.70 -39.19 -10.34
CA GLU A 220 -3.40 -40.35 -10.90
C GLU A 220 -3.31 -41.60 -10.00
N GLN A 221 -2.21 -41.76 -9.26
CA GLN A 221 -2.01 -42.89 -8.35
C GLN A 221 -3.02 -42.94 -7.19
N MET A 222 -3.69 -41.82 -6.87
CA MET A 222 -4.73 -41.79 -5.85
C MET A 222 -6.08 -42.32 -6.33
N ASN A 223 -6.29 -42.46 -7.65
CA ASN A 223 -7.52 -42.95 -8.26
C ASN A 223 -8.80 -42.25 -7.75
N ASP A 224 -8.75 -40.92 -7.63
CA ASP A 224 -9.83 -40.10 -7.06
C ASP A 224 -10.08 -38.83 -7.91
N GLU A 225 -10.53 -39.03 -9.15
CA GLU A 225 -10.65 -37.99 -10.20
C GLU A 225 -11.68 -36.89 -9.89
N LYS A 226 -12.61 -37.15 -8.95
CA LYS A 226 -13.63 -36.19 -8.53
C LYS A 226 -13.06 -35.00 -7.74
N HIS A 227 -11.82 -35.09 -7.25
CA HIS A 227 -11.19 -34.04 -6.45
C HIS A 227 -10.26 -33.17 -7.28
N VAL A 228 -10.40 -31.86 -7.06
CA VAL A 228 -9.49 -30.82 -7.53
C VAL A 228 -8.76 -30.25 -6.31
N MET A 229 -7.46 -30.00 -6.42
CA MET A 229 -6.68 -29.40 -5.34
C MET A 229 -7.17 -27.99 -5.01
N TYR A 230 -7.10 -27.66 -3.73
CA TYR A 230 -7.44 -26.33 -3.25
C TYR A 230 -6.51 -25.30 -3.88
N VAL A 231 -7.11 -24.26 -4.47
CA VAL A 231 -6.41 -23.21 -5.22
C VAL A 231 -5.26 -22.58 -4.44
N TRP A 232 -5.33 -22.46 -3.11
CA TRP A 232 -4.21 -21.90 -2.34
C TRP A 232 -3.05 -22.87 -2.17
N LEU A 233 -3.28 -24.18 -2.13
CA LEU A 233 -2.18 -25.14 -2.14
C LEU A 233 -1.45 -25.07 -3.49
N ASP A 234 -2.22 -25.14 -4.57
CA ASP A 234 -1.75 -24.95 -5.94
C ASP A 234 -0.97 -23.64 -6.12
N ALA A 235 -1.62 -22.51 -5.81
CA ALA A 235 -1.04 -21.19 -5.93
C ALA A 235 0.23 -21.03 -5.10
N LEU A 236 0.29 -21.45 -3.82
CA LEU A 236 1.49 -21.28 -3.00
C LEU A 236 2.70 -22.07 -3.51
N MET A 237 2.46 -23.21 -4.17
CA MET A 237 3.54 -24.00 -4.77
C MET A 237 4.25 -23.29 -5.93
N ASN A 238 3.65 -22.23 -6.51
CA ASN A 238 4.25 -21.45 -7.60
C ASN A 238 5.69 -21.04 -7.31
N TYR A 239 5.99 -20.67 -6.05
CA TYR A 239 7.28 -20.17 -5.61
C TYR A 239 8.42 -21.18 -5.77
N ILE A 240 8.14 -22.48 -5.67
CA ILE A 240 9.16 -23.52 -5.81
C ILE A 240 9.05 -24.23 -7.16
N THR A 241 7.86 -24.37 -7.73
CA THR A 241 7.70 -24.92 -9.08
C THR A 241 8.29 -23.99 -10.14
N ALA A 242 8.29 -22.67 -9.91
CA ALA A 242 8.97 -21.73 -10.79
C ALA A 242 10.47 -22.02 -10.92
N LEU A 243 11.07 -22.54 -9.84
CA LEU A 243 12.48 -22.94 -9.76
C LEU A 243 12.73 -24.39 -10.22
N GLY A 244 11.68 -25.12 -10.60
CA GLY A 244 11.76 -26.49 -11.09
C GLY A 244 11.45 -27.57 -10.06
N TYR A 245 10.84 -27.24 -8.90
CA TYR A 245 10.41 -28.28 -7.95
C TYR A 245 9.52 -29.33 -8.62
N GLY A 246 9.95 -30.59 -8.54
CA GLY A 246 9.29 -31.72 -9.17
C GLY A 246 9.46 -31.82 -10.70
N ASN A 247 10.28 -30.97 -11.30
CA ASN A 247 10.64 -31.01 -12.72
C ASN A 247 12.02 -30.37 -12.98
N GLY A 248 13.07 -31.20 -13.03
CA GLY A 248 14.44 -30.77 -13.39
C GLY A 248 15.22 -30.04 -12.28
N GLU A 249 14.55 -29.32 -11.38
CA GLU A 249 15.12 -28.65 -10.19
C GLU A 249 16.32 -27.70 -10.45
N GLU A 250 16.52 -27.27 -11.70
CA GLU A 250 17.72 -26.57 -12.16
C GLU A 250 17.99 -25.25 -11.40
N ASN A 251 16.92 -24.56 -10.98
CA ASN A 251 16.98 -23.27 -10.29
C ASN A 251 16.68 -23.38 -8.79
N MET A 252 16.57 -24.58 -8.22
CA MET A 252 16.28 -24.76 -6.78
C MET A 252 17.36 -24.18 -5.87
N GLY A 253 18.58 -23.94 -6.39
CA GLY A 253 19.64 -23.23 -5.65
C GLY A 253 19.34 -21.78 -5.31
N TYR A 254 18.26 -21.18 -5.83
CA TYR A 254 17.75 -19.87 -5.43
C TYR A 254 16.82 -19.94 -4.21
N TRP A 255 16.28 -21.11 -3.86
CA TRP A 255 15.41 -21.30 -2.69
C TRP A 255 16.26 -21.43 -1.40
N PRO A 256 15.86 -20.83 -0.27
CA PRO A 256 14.60 -20.13 0.01
C PRO A 256 14.48 -18.72 -0.56
N ALA A 257 13.24 -18.25 -0.75
CA ALA A 257 12.98 -16.86 -1.12
C ALA A 257 13.56 -15.90 -0.07
N LYS A 258 14.35 -14.92 -0.54
CA LYS A 258 14.87 -13.85 0.31
C LYS A 258 13.75 -12.92 0.75
N VAL A 259 12.87 -12.55 -0.18
CA VAL A 259 11.68 -11.73 0.10
C VAL A 259 10.49 -12.25 -0.69
N GLN A 260 9.40 -12.57 0.00
CA GLN A 260 8.09 -12.79 -0.59
C GLN A 260 7.17 -11.60 -0.28
N LEU A 261 6.85 -10.81 -1.30
CA LEU A 261 5.97 -9.66 -1.16
C LEU A 261 4.52 -10.12 -1.26
N VAL A 262 3.67 -9.59 -0.38
CA VAL A 262 2.24 -9.91 -0.36
C VAL A 262 1.38 -8.74 0.10
N GLY A 263 0.11 -8.73 -0.29
CA GLY A 263 -0.88 -7.86 0.35
C GLY A 263 -1.27 -8.39 1.74
N LYS A 264 -1.61 -7.49 2.66
CA LYS A 264 -2.05 -7.88 4.02
C LYS A 264 -3.26 -8.83 4.04
N ASP A 265 -4.09 -8.82 2.99
CA ASP A 265 -5.25 -9.70 2.83
C ASP A 265 -4.89 -11.17 2.66
N ILE A 266 -3.71 -11.47 2.10
CA ILE A 266 -3.25 -12.82 1.81
C ILE A 266 -2.10 -13.27 2.72
N LEU A 267 -1.75 -12.46 3.72
CA LEU A 267 -0.65 -12.73 4.64
C LEU A 267 -0.83 -14.05 5.40
N ARG A 268 -2.05 -14.40 5.81
CA ARG A 268 -2.32 -15.64 6.55
C ARG A 268 -1.92 -16.89 5.76
N PHE A 269 -2.20 -16.90 4.45
CA PHE A 269 -1.81 -18.02 3.59
C PHE A 269 -0.28 -18.16 3.53
N HIS A 270 0.43 -17.04 3.44
CA HIS A 270 1.88 -17.01 3.29
C HIS A 270 2.64 -17.20 4.61
N ALA A 271 2.09 -16.76 5.73
CA ALA A 271 2.77 -16.82 7.02
C ALA A 271 2.39 -18.04 7.87
N ILE A 272 1.32 -18.76 7.53
CA ILE A 272 0.84 -19.93 8.28
C ILE A 272 0.83 -21.17 7.38
N TYR A 273 0.02 -21.18 6.33
CA TYR A 273 -0.19 -22.39 5.52
C TYR A 273 1.04 -22.73 4.71
N TRP A 274 1.64 -21.74 4.06
CA TRP A 274 2.82 -21.93 3.22
C TRP A 274 4.02 -22.50 4.01
N PRO A 275 4.45 -21.90 5.14
CA PRO A 275 5.49 -22.49 5.98
C PRO A 275 5.14 -23.89 6.49
N ALA A 276 3.87 -24.16 6.82
CA ALA A 276 3.46 -25.50 7.22
C ALA A 276 3.57 -26.53 6.08
N PHE A 277 3.20 -26.16 4.85
CA PHE A 277 3.42 -26.99 3.65
C PHE A 277 4.91 -27.22 3.43
N LEU A 278 5.74 -26.18 3.51
CA LEU A 278 7.20 -26.31 3.37
C LEU A 278 7.82 -27.22 4.44
N MET A 279 7.37 -27.11 5.71
CA MET A 279 7.80 -28.01 6.79
C MET A 279 7.36 -29.46 6.53
N SER A 280 6.17 -29.67 5.94
CA SER A 280 5.72 -31.00 5.50
C SER A 280 6.57 -31.52 4.34
N LEU A 281 6.99 -30.66 3.41
CA LEU A 281 7.89 -31.00 2.30
C LEU A 281 9.37 -31.09 2.68
N ASP A 282 9.75 -30.82 3.95
CA ASP A 282 11.14 -30.74 4.42
C ASP A 282 11.99 -29.73 3.63
N LEU A 283 11.39 -28.60 3.26
CA LEU A 283 12.04 -27.50 2.55
C LEU A 283 12.34 -26.32 3.50
N PRO A 284 13.40 -25.53 3.23
CA PRO A 284 13.68 -24.33 4.00
C PRO A 284 12.57 -23.30 3.83
N LEU A 285 12.38 -22.46 4.85
CA LEU A 285 11.35 -21.43 4.92
C LEU A 285 11.86 -20.11 4.31
N PRO A 286 10.98 -19.25 3.78
CA PRO A 286 11.38 -17.93 3.28
C PRO A 286 12.02 -17.08 4.38
N ASP A 287 13.03 -16.29 4.03
CA ASP A 287 13.71 -15.40 4.98
C ASP A 287 12.80 -14.28 5.46
N HIS A 288 12.06 -13.65 4.54
CA HIS A 288 11.13 -12.56 4.84
C HIS A 288 9.83 -12.69 4.03
N ILE A 289 8.69 -12.59 4.72
CA ILE A 289 7.36 -12.40 4.13
C ILE A 289 6.94 -10.96 4.42
N ALA A 290 6.96 -10.12 3.41
CA ALA A 290 6.71 -8.69 3.54
C ALA A 290 5.29 -8.33 3.08
N ALA A 291 4.45 -7.95 4.04
CA ALA A 291 3.04 -7.62 3.83
C ALA A 291 2.80 -6.10 3.76
N HIS A 292 2.39 -5.60 2.59
CA HIS A 292 2.01 -4.20 2.42
C HIS A 292 0.51 -3.95 2.67
N GLY A 293 0.14 -2.68 2.88
CA GLY A 293 -1.25 -2.26 3.00
C GLY A 293 -1.95 -2.06 1.66
N TRP A 294 -3.19 -1.58 1.71
CA TRP A 294 -3.99 -1.32 0.51
C TRP A 294 -3.84 0.10 0.02
N TRP A 295 -3.92 0.25 -1.29
CA TRP A 295 -4.26 1.53 -1.90
C TRP A 295 -5.78 1.70 -1.90
N THR A 296 -6.23 2.86 -1.46
CA THR A 296 -7.62 3.32 -1.50
C THR A 296 -7.76 4.49 -2.47
N ARG A 297 -9.00 4.89 -2.73
CA ARG A 297 -9.33 6.15 -3.39
C ARG A 297 -10.42 6.84 -2.60
N ASP A 298 -10.20 8.08 -2.18
CA ASP A 298 -11.09 8.86 -1.32
C ASP A 298 -11.45 8.11 -0.02
N GLY A 299 -10.47 7.41 0.56
CA GLY A 299 -10.61 6.60 1.78
C GLY A 299 -11.41 5.31 1.60
N GLN A 300 -11.87 5.00 0.38
CA GLN A 300 -12.58 3.76 0.08
C GLN A 300 -11.70 2.74 -0.63
N LYS A 301 -11.85 1.47 -0.23
CA LYS A 301 -11.24 0.35 -0.96
C LYS A 301 -11.69 0.38 -2.42
N MET A 302 -10.74 0.25 -3.34
CA MET A 302 -11.02 0.18 -4.76
C MET A 302 -11.79 -1.10 -5.11
N SER A 303 -12.90 -0.96 -5.84
CA SER A 303 -13.63 -2.08 -6.42
C SER A 303 -14.28 -1.67 -7.75
N LYS A 304 -14.32 -2.60 -8.69
CA LYS A 304 -14.92 -2.35 -10.01
C LYS A 304 -16.42 -2.05 -9.92
N SER A 305 -17.12 -2.67 -8.97
CA SER A 305 -18.53 -2.38 -8.66
C SER A 305 -18.80 -0.93 -8.27
N LYS A 306 -17.79 -0.23 -7.72
CA LYS A 306 -17.87 1.19 -7.33
C LYS A 306 -17.33 2.14 -8.40
N GLY A 307 -16.77 1.63 -9.49
CA GLY A 307 -16.15 2.44 -10.54
C GLY A 307 -14.94 3.27 -10.09
N ASN A 308 -14.39 3.02 -8.91
CA ASN A 308 -13.29 3.82 -8.32
C ASN A 308 -11.90 3.21 -8.55
N VAL A 309 -11.79 2.16 -9.38
CA VAL A 309 -10.51 1.49 -9.67
C VAL A 309 -9.60 2.40 -10.49
N VAL A 310 -8.36 2.55 -10.04
CA VAL A 310 -7.33 3.28 -10.76
C VAL A 310 -6.57 2.31 -11.67
N ASN A 311 -6.63 2.55 -12.97
CA ASN A 311 -5.85 1.84 -13.96
C ASN A 311 -4.40 2.33 -13.92
N PRO A 312 -3.42 1.48 -13.56
CA PRO A 312 -2.04 1.91 -13.43
C PRO A 312 -1.46 2.38 -14.77
N LYS A 313 -1.90 1.81 -15.90
CA LYS A 313 -1.44 2.21 -17.22
C LYS A 313 -1.83 3.65 -17.54
N GLU A 314 -3.06 4.03 -17.25
CA GLU A 314 -3.53 5.41 -17.45
C GLU A 314 -2.70 6.40 -16.62
N VAL A 315 -2.37 6.06 -15.36
CA VAL A 315 -1.49 6.88 -14.52
C VAL A 315 -0.08 6.99 -15.10
N ALA A 316 0.51 5.89 -15.53
CA ALA A 316 1.85 5.88 -16.13
C ALA A 316 1.90 6.64 -17.47
N ASP A 317 0.88 6.50 -18.32
CA ASP A 317 0.78 7.20 -19.60
C ASP A 317 0.60 8.71 -19.40
N ALA A 318 -0.18 9.13 -18.38
CA ALA A 318 -0.45 10.53 -18.10
C ALA A 318 0.72 11.24 -17.39
N TYR A 319 1.33 10.59 -16.39
CA TYR A 319 2.30 11.23 -15.49
C TYR A 319 3.75 10.76 -15.69
N GLY A 320 3.96 9.74 -16.52
CA GLY A 320 5.24 9.08 -16.73
C GLY A 320 5.48 7.94 -15.74
N LEU A 321 5.98 6.82 -16.26
CA LEU A 321 6.21 5.59 -15.51
C LEU A 321 7.15 5.79 -14.30
N ASP A 322 8.29 6.45 -14.48
CA ASP A 322 9.25 6.68 -13.39
C ASP A 322 8.66 7.55 -12.26
N ALA A 323 7.92 8.59 -12.62
CA ALA A 323 7.23 9.43 -11.63
C ALA A 323 6.18 8.63 -10.86
N PHE A 324 5.43 7.76 -11.57
CA PHE A 324 4.48 6.87 -10.95
C PHE A 324 5.16 5.88 -10.00
N ARG A 325 6.25 5.23 -10.43
CA ARG A 325 7.06 4.33 -9.58
C ARG A 325 7.54 5.06 -8.32
N TYR A 326 8.16 6.23 -8.48
CA TYR A 326 8.61 7.05 -7.36
C TYR A 326 7.49 7.33 -6.36
N PHE A 327 6.35 7.81 -6.83
CA PHE A 327 5.19 8.11 -5.99
C PHE A 327 4.72 6.90 -5.18
N MET A 328 4.62 5.73 -5.83
CA MET A 328 4.16 4.50 -5.19
C MET A 328 5.04 4.08 -4.02
N LEU A 329 6.37 4.28 -4.10
CA LEU A 329 7.29 3.98 -2.99
C LEU A 329 7.41 5.12 -1.97
N ARG A 330 7.20 6.37 -2.39
CA ARG A 330 7.47 7.58 -1.59
C ARG A 330 6.32 7.97 -0.66
N GLU A 331 5.09 7.84 -1.13
CA GLU A 331 3.92 8.47 -0.49
C GLU A 331 3.44 7.70 0.73
N VAL A 332 3.45 6.37 0.68
CA VAL A 332 2.84 5.51 1.71
C VAL A 332 3.91 4.63 2.36
N PRO A 333 4.07 4.69 3.69
CA PRO A 333 4.94 3.77 4.41
C PRO A 333 4.51 2.32 4.21
N PHE A 334 5.48 1.43 3.94
CA PHE A 334 5.21 0.02 3.69
C PHE A 334 4.45 -0.62 4.87
N GLY A 335 3.38 -1.35 4.55
CA GLY A 335 2.51 -2.01 5.54
C GLY A 335 1.33 -1.16 6.03
N GLN A 336 1.30 0.13 5.71
CA GLN A 336 0.14 0.99 5.96
C GLN A 336 -0.77 1.07 4.72
N ASP A 337 -2.04 1.40 4.95
CA ASP A 337 -2.95 1.75 3.88
C ASP A 337 -2.69 3.20 3.46
N GLY A 338 -2.87 3.49 2.18
CA GLY A 338 -2.71 4.83 1.67
C GLY A 338 -3.69 5.13 0.55
N ASP A 339 -3.93 6.42 0.32
CA ASP A 339 -4.94 6.88 -0.62
C ASP A 339 -4.30 7.43 -1.89
N PHE A 340 -4.74 6.96 -3.05
CA PHE A 340 -4.26 7.48 -4.33
C PHE A 340 -4.93 8.83 -4.62
N SER A 341 -4.10 9.88 -4.68
CA SER A 341 -4.52 11.22 -5.05
C SER A 341 -3.68 11.73 -6.22
N GLN A 342 -4.35 12.10 -7.32
CA GLN A 342 -3.68 12.77 -8.45
C GLN A 342 -2.99 14.05 -8.02
N LYS A 343 -3.59 14.78 -7.06
CA LYS A 343 -3.00 16.00 -6.50
C LYS A 343 -1.69 15.68 -5.77
N ALA A 344 -1.69 14.67 -4.90
CA ALA A 344 -0.46 14.25 -4.20
C ALA A 344 0.63 13.79 -5.18
N LEU A 345 0.25 13.04 -6.23
CA LEU A 345 1.17 12.65 -7.29
C LEU A 345 1.78 13.87 -7.99
N ILE A 346 0.96 14.83 -8.42
CA ILE A 346 1.41 16.08 -9.06
C ILE A 346 2.32 16.87 -8.13
N ASP A 347 1.95 16.99 -6.84
CA ASP A 347 2.73 17.72 -5.86
C ASP A 347 4.11 17.08 -5.69
N ARG A 348 4.22 15.75 -5.61
CA ARG A 348 5.51 15.04 -5.56
C ARG A 348 6.33 15.20 -6.84
N ILE A 349 5.69 15.13 -8.01
CA ILE A 349 6.37 15.34 -9.29
C ILE A 349 6.96 16.76 -9.35
N ASN A 350 6.15 17.77 -9.03
CA ASN A 350 6.57 19.17 -9.16
C ASN A 350 7.60 19.56 -8.09
N SER A 351 7.32 19.24 -6.83
CA SER A 351 8.17 19.67 -5.71
C SER A 351 9.46 18.86 -5.63
N GLU A 352 9.38 17.53 -5.60
CA GLU A 352 10.55 16.69 -5.36
C GLU A 352 11.29 16.40 -6.67
N LEU A 353 10.62 15.85 -7.68
CA LEU A 353 11.30 15.45 -8.92
C LEU A 353 11.69 16.65 -9.79
N GLY A 354 10.79 17.63 -9.93
CA GLY A 354 11.00 18.84 -10.71
C GLY A 354 11.94 19.83 -10.02
N ASN A 355 11.55 20.35 -8.85
CA ASN A 355 12.28 21.45 -8.21
C ASN A 355 13.56 21.02 -7.49
N ASP A 356 13.60 19.84 -6.86
CA ASP A 356 14.80 19.44 -6.11
C ASP A 356 15.81 18.70 -6.98
N LEU A 357 15.38 17.70 -7.75
CA LEU A 357 16.27 16.87 -8.59
C LEU A 357 16.50 17.49 -9.98
N GLY A 358 15.42 17.71 -10.74
CA GLY A 358 15.51 18.16 -12.13
C GLY A 358 16.12 19.55 -12.29
N ASN A 359 15.69 20.51 -11.47
CA ASN A 359 16.25 21.85 -11.48
C ASN A 359 17.70 21.89 -11.00
N LEU A 360 18.09 21.07 -10.01
CA LEU A 360 19.49 20.95 -9.59
C LEU A 360 20.38 20.52 -10.76
N LEU A 361 19.97 19.49 -11.51
CA LEU A 361 20.68 19.05 -12.71
C LEU A 361 20.80 20.17 -13.76
N ASN A 362 19.69 20.85 -14.07
CA ASN A 362 19.69 21.96 -15.04
C ASN A 362 20.63 23.10 -14.62
N ARG A 363 20.65 23.45 -13.33
CA ARG A 363 21.58 24.47 -12.80
C ARG A 363 23.03 24.05 -12.99
N ILE A 364 23.35 22.79 -12.70
CA ILE A 364 24.71 22.26 -12.86
C ILE A 364 25.15 22.18 -14.31
N ILE A 365 24.28 21.75 -15.23
CA ILE A 365 24.56 21.81 -16.68
C ILE A 365 24.83 23.25 -17.13
N GLY A 366 24.03 24.21 -16.65
CA GLY A 366 24.20 25.62 -16.98
C GLY A 366 25.48 26.24 -16.39
N MET A 367 25.84 25.87 -15.16
CA MET A 367 27.05 26.34 -14.47
C MET A 367 28.32 25.74 -15.09
N SER A 368 28.37 24.42 -15.30
CA SER A 368 29.52 23.76 -15.92
C SER A 368 29.79 24.30 -17.32
N GLY A 369 28.75 24.54 -18.12
CA GLY A 369 28.89 25.15 -19.43
C GLY A 369 29.50 26.55 -19.41
N LYS A 370 29.20 27.35 -18.39
CA LYS A 370 29.70 28.73 -18.25
C LYS A 370 31.07 28.81 -17.59
N TYR A 371 31.38 27.92 -16.66
CA TYR A 371 32.56 28.04 -15.79
C TYR A 371 33.74 27.19 -16.28
N SER A 372 33.47 26.12 -17.02
CA SER A 372 34.48 25.12 -17.37
C SER A 372 34.23 24.41 -18.71
N GLU A 373 33.41 25.00 -19.58
CA GLU A 373 33.05 24.43 -20.89
C GLU A 373 32.58 22.97 -20.78
N PHE A 374 31.74 22.70 -19.78
CA PHE A 374 31.19 21.39 -19.41
C PHE A 374 32.19 20.38 -18.84
N ASN A 375 33.48 20.71 -18.74
CA ASN A 375 34.47 19.82 -18.13
C ASN A 375 34.45 19.99 -16.61
N VAL A 376 34.31 18.90 -15.86
CA VAL A 376 34.23 18.92 -14.41
C VAL A 376 35.33 18.03 -13.85
N SER A 377 36.14 18.57 -12.94
CA SER A 377 37.20 17.84 -12.24
C SER A 377 36.93 17.80 -10.74
N SER A 378 37.05 16.61 -10.15
CA SER A 378 36.84 16.41 -8.70
C SER A 378 38.06 16.75 -7.84
N LYS A 379 39.18 17.19 -8.45
CA LYS A 379 40.48 17.35 -7.77
C LYS A 379 40.45 18.26 -6.54
N ASP A 380 39.61 19.30 -6.56
CA ASP A 380 39.56 20.33 -5.51
C ASP A 380 38.36 20.19 -4.57
N VAL A 381 37.49 19.17 -4.77
CA VAL A 381 36.27 18.99 -3.97
C VAL A 381 36.61 18.81 -2.49
N LEU A 382 37.60 17.97 -2.17
CA LEU A 382 38.01 17.74 -0.77
C LEU A 382 38.71 18.95 -0.16
N THR A 383 39.32 19.82 -0.98
CA THR A 383 39.98 21.04 -0.50
C THR A 383 38.97 22.07 -0.01
N TYR A 384 37.87 22.27 -0.77
CA TYR A 384 36.89 23.33 -0.48
C TYR A 384 35.61 22.85 0.21
N HIS A 385 35.24 21.57 0.05
CA HIS A 385 33.94 21.03 0.45
C HIS A 385 34.03 19.70 1.21
N GLN A 386 35.10 19.53 2.00
CA GLN A 386 35.26 18.34 2.84
C GLN A 386 34.08 18.11 3.78
N LYS A 387 33.53 19.20 4.34
CA LYS A 387 32.41 19.15 5.28
C LYS A 387 31.17 18.53 4.65
N GLU A 388 30.82 18.95 3.44
CA GLU A 388 29.65 18.44 2.70
C GLU A 388 29.85 16.97 2.32
N ILE A 389 31.07 16.58 1.93
CA ILE A 389 31.39 15.17 1.66
C ILE A 389 31.24 14.29 2.90
N VAL A 390 31.66 14.77 4.09
CA VAL A 390 31.43 14.04 5.34
C VAL A 390 29.93 13.85 5.59
N GLN A 391 29.12 14.90 5.44
CA GLN A 391 27.66 14.81 5.62
C GLN A 391 27.01 13.83 4.63
N VAL A 392 27.44 13.85 3.36
CA VAL A 392 26.99 12.89 2.35
C VAL A 392 27.34 11.46 2.78
N ASN A 393 28.57 11.24 3.24
CA ASN A 393 29.04 9.93 3.65
C ASN A 393 28.34 9.39 4.90
N GLU A 394 27.91 10.25 5.83
CA GLU A 394 27.10 9.88 7.00
C GLU A 394 25.71 9.38 6.59
N VAL A 395 25.06 10.05 5.62
CA VAL A 395 23.76 9.60 5.11
C VAL A 395 23.88 8.24 4.42
N LEU A 396 24.96 8.02 3.67
CA LEU A 396 25.18 6.76 2.95
C LEU A 396 25.38 5.54 3.87
N GLU A 397 25.84 5.71 5.11
CA GLU A 397 26.17 4.58 6.00
C GLU A 397 24.97 3.73 6.40
N ASN A 398 23.78 4.32 6.45
CA ASN A 398 22.59 3.65 7.00
C ASN A 398 21.47 3.45 5.98
N ILE A 399 21.63 4.00 4.77
CA ILE A 399 20.53 4.08 3.82
C ILE A 399 20.15 2.70 3.23
N GLU A 400 21.14 1.84 2.99
CA GLU A 400 20.92 0.48 2.45
C GLU A 400 20.07 -0.38 3.38
N LYS A 401 20.25 -0.25 4.69
CA LYS A 401 19.46 -0.99 5.68
C LYS A 401 17.96 -0.73 5.52
N LEU A 402 17.57 0.48 5.13
CA LEU A 402 16.16 0.83 4.94
C LEU A 402 15.51 0.03 3.80
N ILE A 403 16.27 -0.39 2.78
CA ILE A 403 15.75 -1.26 1.71
C ILE A 403 15.44 -2.65 2.28
N TYR A 404 16.39 -3.23 3.00
CA TYR A 404 16.24 -4.58 3.57
C TYR A 404 15.16 -4.65 4.66
N ASP A 405 14.96 -3.57 5.41
CA ASP A 405 13.89 -3.44 6.41
C ASP A 405 12.51 -3.10 5.78
N MET A 406 12.41 -3.07 4.45
CA MET A 406 11.20 -2.68 3.69
C MET A 406 10.71 -1.24 3.99
N GLN A 407 11.61 -0.34 4.39
CA GLN A 407 11.33 1.07 4.68
C GLN A 407 11.64 1.97 3.47
N LEU A 408 11.04 1.63 2.32
CA LEU A 408 11.35 2.26 1.03
C LEU A 408 10.98 3.75 0.97
N ASN A 409 9.93 4.17 1.68
CA ASN A 409 9.58 5.59 1.79
C ASN A 409 10.67 6.38 2.52
N ARG A 410 11.21 5.83 3.62
CA ARG A 410 12.29 6.44 4.39
C ARG A 410 13.60 6.42 3.61
N TYR A 411 13.86 5.35 2.86
CA TYR A 411 15.00 5.28 1.94
C TYR A 411 15.00 6.47 0.97
N LEU A 412 13.85 6.78 0.35
CA LEU A 412 13.72 7.93 -0.54
C LEU A 412 13.85 9.27 0.20
N GLU A 413 13.32 9.39 1.42
CA GLU A 413 13.51 10.58 2.27
C GLU A 413 14.98 10.84 2.60
N GLU A 414 15.74 9.80 2.96
CA GLU A 414 17.18 9.91 3.22
C GLU A 414 17.96 10.28 1.94
N LEU A 415 17.59 9.72 0.77
CA LEU A 415 18.20 10.14 -0.51
C LEU A 415 17.96 11.62 -0.80
N TRP A 416 16.79 12.15 -0.46
CA TRP A 416 16.49 13.57 -0.67
C TRP A 416 17.34 14.49 0.21
N LYS A 417 17.86 14.01 1.35
CA LYS A 417 18.82 14.80 2.14
C LYS A 417 20.11 15.07 1.38
N LEU A 418 20.55 14.16 0.51
CA LEU A 418 21.71 14.39 -0.36
C LEU A 418 21.44 15.54 -1.34
N LEU A 419 20.25 15.56 -1.96
CA LEU A 419 19.81 16.64 -2.84
C LEU A 419 19.67 17.96 -2.09
N PHE A 420 19.23 17.93 -0.83
CA PHE A 420 19.18 19.11 0.03
C PHE A 420 20.58 19.67 0.29
N ILE A 421 21.56 18.83 0.65
CA ILE A 421 22.96 19.26 0.82
C ILE A 421 23.46 19.95 -0.45
N ALA A 422 23.24 19.33 -1.62
CA ALA A 422 23.66 19.91 -2.90
C ALA A 422 22.99 21.27 -3.19
N ASN A 423 21.65 21.35 -3.10
CA ASN A 423 20.92 22.59 -3.36
C ASN A 423 21.32 23.71 -2.39
N LYS A 424 21.48 23.36 -1.11
CA LYS A 424 21.91 24.30 -0.06
C LYS A 424 23.31 24.82 -0.33
N SER A 425 24.27 23.95 -0.68
CA SER A 425 25.64 24.36 -0.98
C SER A 425 25.71 25.38 -2.13
N ILE A 426 24.89 25.23 -3.17
CA ILE A 426 24.85 26.25 -4.24
C ILE A 426 24.40 27.62 -3.71
N GLY A 427 23.43 27.64 -2.79
CA GLY A 427 22.96 28.87 -2.15
C GLY A 427 23.97 29.48 -1.20
N ASP A 428 24.60 28.66 -0.35
CA ASP A 428 25.54 29.12 0.69
C ASP A 428 26.86 29.64 0.10
N TYR A 429 27.37 29.00 -0.96
CA TYR A 429 28.68 29.33 -1.54
C TYR A 429 28.62 30.29 -2.74
N GLU A 430 27.43 30.50 -3.32
CA GLU A 430 27.16 31.44 -4.43
C GLU A 430 28.23 31.41 -5.55
N PRO A 431 28.32 30.33 -6.36
CA PRO A 431 29.41 30.16 -7.32
C PRO A 431 29.48 31.27 -8.38
N TRP A 432 28.36 31.92 -8.68
CA TRP A 432 28.33 33.07 -9.58
C TRP A 432 29.07 34.29 -9.02
N ALA A 433 29.11 34.47 -7.71
CA ALA A 433 29.89 35.53 -7.07
C ALA A 433 31.38 35.17 -7.11
N LYS A 434 31.73 33.91 -6.81
CA LYS A 434 33.11 33.40 -6.88
C LYS A 434 33.74 33.57 -8.26
N ILE A 435 32.99 33.29 -9.33
CA ILE A 435 33.45 33.51 -10.71
C ILE A 435 33.72 35.00 -10.98
N LYS A 436 32.86 35.90 -10.49
CA LYS A 436 33.06 37.36 -10.63
C LYS A 436 34.29 37.85 -9.88
N ASP A 437 34.58 37.23 -8.73
CA ASP A 437 35.74 37.55 -7.89
C ASP A 437 37.04 36.89 -8.38
N GLY A 438 37.03 36.21 -9.53
CA GLY A 438 38.19 35.50 -10.09
C GLY A 438 38.56 34.20 -9.37
N LYS A 439 37.72 33.72 -8.45
CA LYS A 439 37.90 32.48 -7.68
C LYS A 439 37.33 31.27 -8.42
N ILE A 440 37.88 31.01 -9.60
CA ILE A 440 37.35 30.01 -10.54
C ILE A 440 37.46 28.60 -9.97
N ASP A 441 38.56 28.26 -9.30
CA ASP A 441 38.76 26.93 -8.71
C ASP A 441 37.75 26.63 -7.59
N GLU A 442 37.44 27.61 -6.72
CA GLU A 442 36.39 27.49 -5.69
C GLU A 442 35.01 27.21 -6.33
N ALA A 443 34.67 27.94 -7.41
CA ALA A 443 33.41 27.77 -8.10
C ALA A 443 33.29 26.41 -8.81
N ASN A 444 34.37 25.96 -9.47
CA ASN A 444 34.42 24.68 -10.16
C ASN A 444 34.41 23.50 -9.17
N ALA A 445 35.06 23.63 -8.01
CA ALA A 445 34.99 22.64 -6.95
C ALA A 445 33.55 22.46 -6.43
N LEU A 446 32.76 23.54 -6.33
CA LEU A 446 31.35 23.44 -5.95
C LEU A 446 30.50 22.74 -7.02
N VAL A 447 30.72 23.04 -8.30
CA VAL A 447 30.06 22.31 -9.39
C VAL A 447 30.41 20.83 -9.31
N ALA A 448 31.68 20.49 -9.10
CA ALA A 448 32.15 19.13 -8.95
C ALA A 448 31.55 18.43 -7.71
N LEU A 449 31.41 19.11 -6.57
CA LEU A 449 30.72 18.58 -5.39
C LEU A 449 29.30 18.13 -5.75
N VAL A 450 28.53 19.00 -6.40
CA VAL A 450 27.13 18.69 -6.73
C VAL A 450 27.03 17.57 -7.77
N VAL A 451 27.94 17.54 -8.76
CA VAL A 451 28.03 16.43 -9.72
C VAL A 451 28.27 15.10 -9.02
N ASN A 452 29.17 15.07 -8.04
CA ASN A 452 29.44 13.89 -7.23
C ASN A 452 28.23 13.44 -6.39
N ILE A 453 27.51 14.39 -5.81
CA ILE A 453 26.28 14.10 -5.07
C ILE A 453 25.20 13.54 -6.01
N LEU A 454 24.97 14.18 -7.16
CA LEU A 454 24.02 13.71 -8.17
C LEU A 454 24.40 12.32 -8.71
N ALA A 455 25.69 12.02 -8.86
CA ALA A 455 26.14 10.70 -9.27
C ALA A 455 25.80 9.62 -8.23
N LYS A 456 26.08 9.88 -6.95
CA LYS A 456 25.71 8.98 -5.83
C LYS A 456 24.19 8.79 -5.74
N VAL A 457 23.42 9.88 -5.84
CA VAL A 457 21.95 9.82 -5.89
C VAL A 457 21.47 9.03 -7.09
N SER A 458 22.07 9.21 -8.27
CA SER A 458 21.67 8.48 -9.48
C SER A 458 21.86 6.98 -9.33
N VAL A 459 22.99 6.53 -8.80
CA VAL A 459 23.22 5.10 -8.55
C VAL A 459 22.14 4.53 -7.62
N LEU A 460 21.81 5.23 -6.54
CA LEU A 460 20.87 4.74 -5.53
C LEU A 460 19.39 4.88 -5.94
N LEU A 461 19.05 5.86 -6.79
CA LEU A 461 17.68 6.11 -7.24
C LEU A 461 17.30 5.33 -8.50
N TYR A 462 18.30 4.77 -9.20
CA TYR A 462 18.12 3.97 -10.42
C TYR A 462 17.13 2.81 -10.28
N PRO A 463 17.13 1.99 -9.21
CA PRO A 463 16.16 0.92 -9.06
C PRO A 463 14.70 1.41 -9.04
N VAL A 464 14.48 2.66 -8.62
CA VAL A 464 13.15 3.26 -8.49
C VAL A 464 12.70 3.93 -9.80
N MET A 465 13.58 4.70 -10.44
CA MET A 465 13.31 5.46 -11.67
C MET A 465 14.34 5.17 -12.76
N PRO A 466 14.36 3.96 -13.34
CA PRO A 466 15.47 3.51 -14.18
C PRO A 466 15.72 4.43 -15.40
N HIS A 467 14.67 4.83 -16.12
CA HIS A 467 14.83 5.54 -17.39
C HIS A 467 15.31 6.99 -17.25
N LYS A 468 14.75 7.74 -16.30
CA LYS A 468 15.10 9.14 -16.03
C LYS A 468 16.46 9.21 -15.40
N ILE A 469 16.78 8.31 -14.47
CA ILE A 469 18.05 8.33 -13.76
C ILE A 469 19.21 7.87 -14.65
N GLU A 470 18.98 6.96 -15.59
CA GLU A 470 19.99 6.62 -16.60
C GLU A 470 20.33 7.82 -17.51
N LYS A 471 19.34 8.67 -17.83
CA LYS A 471 19.59 9.94 -18.54
C LYS A 471 20.42 10.92 -17.70
N ILE A 472 20.20 10.97 -16.38
CA ILE A 472 21.04 11.77 -15.48
C ILE A 472 22.47 11.24 -15.47
N ALA A 473 22.68 9.95 -15.25
CA ALA A 473 24.02 9.36 -15.23
C ALA A 473 24.78 9.57 -16.54
N THR A 474 24.10 9.36 -17.68
CA THR A 474 24.66 9.62 -19.01
C THR A 474 25.03 11.09 -19.19
N SER A 475 24.20 12.03 -18.73
CA SER A 475 24.51 13.47 -18.74
C SER A 475 25.73 13.81 -17.89
N LEU A 476 25.94 13.12 -16.76
CA LEU A 476 27.11 13.28 -15.89
C LEU A 476 28.35 12.51 -16.40
N GLY A 477 28.24 11.76 -17.49
CA GLY A 477 29.34 11.07 -18.15
C GLY A 477 29.74 9.73 -17.50
N PHE A 478 28.82 9.04 -16.82
CA PHE A 478 29.06 7.69 -16.31
C PHE A 478 27.87 6.76 -16.53
N SER A 479 28.08 5.44 -16.38
CA SER A 479 27.03 4.43 -16.47
C SER A 479 26.75 3.81 -15.10
N ILE A 480 25.49 3.46 -14.86
CA ILE A 480 25.05 2.83 -13.60
C ILE A 480 25.20 1.32 -13.73
N ASN A 481 26.08 0.76 -12.90
CA ASN A 481 26.38 -0.66 -12.81
C ASN A 481 27.04 -0.99 -11.46
N THR A 482 27.33 -2.27 -11.23
CA THR A 482 27.98 -2.75 -9.99
C THR A 482 29.33 -2.08 -9.71
N ASP A 483 30.12 -1.78 -10.74
CA ASP A 483 31.40 -1.07 -10.55
C ASP A 483 31.19 0.36 -10.07
N SER A 484 30.24 1.08 -10.66
CA SER A 484 29.89 2.44 -10.23
C SER A 484 29.30 2.46 -8.82
N TYR A 485 28.52 1.45 -8.44
CA TYR A 485 28.02 1.27 -7.08
C TYR A 485 29.17 1.05 -6.10
N ASN A 486 30.07 0.13 -6.40
CA ASN A 486 31.23 -0.14 -5.55
C ASN A 486 32.11 1.10 -5.38
N LYS A 487 32.40 1.84 -6.45
CA LYS A 487 33.22 3.05 -6.37
C LYS A 487 32.52 4.18 -5.60
N LEU A 488 31.33 4.57 -6.03
CA LEU A 488 30.68 5.79 -5.54
C LEU A 488 29.99 5.61 -4.19
N ILE A 489 29.43 4.42 -3.94
CA ILE A 489 28.63 4.14 -2.73
C ILE A 489 29.46 3.41 -1.68
N VAL A 490 30.09 2.28 -2.03
CA VAL A 490 30.83 1.46 -1.05
C VAL A 490 32.16 2.10 -0.67
N ASN A 491 33.01 2.40 -1.65
CA ASN A 491 34.32 3.04 -1.43
C ASN A 491 34.21 4.55 -1.19
N LYS A 492 33.00 5.10 -1.38
CA LYS A 492 32.68 6.53 -1.23
C LYS A 492 33.56 7.45 -2.08
N GLU A 493 34.11 6.95 -3.19
CA GLU A 493 34.97 7.69 -4.10
C GLU A 493 34.21 8.83 -4.81
N LEU A 494 34.98 9.77 -5.35
CA LEU A 494 34.48 10.81 -6.24
C LEU A 494 34.60 10.35 -7.70
N LEU A 495 33.74 10.86 -8.57
CA LEU A 495 33.88 10.72 -10.02
C LEU A 495 35.22 11.28 -10.48
N ASN A 496 35.83 10.58 -11.43
CA ASN A 496 36.95 11.11 -12.20
C ASN A 496 36.51 12.31 -13.05
N ASP A 497 37.48 12.98 -13.65
CA ASP A 497 37.22 14.06 -14.59
C ASP A 497 36.24 13.61 -15.69
N THR A 498 35.19 14.40 -15.89
CA THR A 498 34.07 14.07 -16.77
C THR A 498 33.62 15.29 -17.57
N THR A 499 32.92 15.04 -18.67
CA THR A 499 32.30 16.08 -19.49
C THR A 499 30.78 15.95 -19.41
N ILE A 500 30.13 17.03 -18.97
CA ILE A 500 28.67 17.07 -18.84
C ILE A 500 28.02 17.24 -20.21
N SER A 501 27.09 16.34 -20.53
CA SER A 501 26.26 16.45 -21.73
C SER A 501 24.95 17.17 -21.42
N LYS A 502 24.56 18.12 -22.28
CA LYS A 502 23.27 18.80 -22.16
C LYS A 502 22.12 17.83 -22.44
N ILE A 503 21.06 17.97 -21.65
CA ILE A 503 19.80 17.24 -21.85
C ILE A 503 18.62 18.18 -21.65
N GLU A 504 17.48 17.81 -22.24
CA GLU A 504 16.20 18.50 -22.01
C GLU A 504 15.71 18.31 -20.57
N PRO A 505 14.91 19.24 -20.02
CA PRO A 505 14.31 19.10 -18.71
C PRO A 505 13.56 17.78 -18.53
N LEU A 506 13.93 17.02 -17.49
CA LEU A 506 13.43 15.64 -17.29
C LEU A 506 12.00 15.57 -16.73
N PHE A 507 11.62 16.57 -15.94
CA PHE A 507 10.35 16.61 -15.21
C PHE A 507 9.63 17.92 -15.53
N PRO A 508 8.86 17.98 -16.63
CA PRO A 508 8.04 19.16 -16.93
C PRO A 508 7.01 19.38 -15.83
N ARG A 509 6.76 20.64 -15.49
CA ARG A 509 5.79 21.01 -14.47
C ARG A 509 4.38 20.66 -14.92
N ILE A 510 3.58 20.13 -14.01
CA ILE A 510 2.18 19.75 -14.24
C ILE A 510 1.28 20.71 -13.45
N GLU A 511 0.44 21.45 -14.15
CA GLU A 511 -0.43 22.48 -13.53
C GLU A 511 -1.81 21.95 -13.15
N GLU A 512 -2.31 20.94 -13.87
CA GLU A 512 -3.66 20.42 -13.71
C GLU A 512 -3.67 18.89 -13.65
N GLN A 513 -4.80 18.32 -13.21
CA GLN A 513 -5.02 16.87 -13.23
C GLN A 513 -5.15 16.38 -14.67
N LEU A 514 -4.40 15.34 -15.03
CA LEU A 514 -4.34 14.81 -16.39
C LEU A 514 -5.27 13.61 -16.58
N LEU A 515 -5.74 12.98 -15.51
CA LEU A 515 -6.77 11.94 -15.57
C LEU A 515 -8.12 12.49 -15.14
N ALA A 516 -9.17 12.03 -15.83
CA ALA A 516 -10.53 12.30 -15.43
C ALA A 516 -10.80 11.72 -14.02
N SER A 517 -11.50 12.50 -13.19
CA SER A 517 -12.08 11.96 -11.95
C SER A 517 -13.26 11.04 -12.31
N PRO A 518 -13.42 9.88 -11.65
CA PRO A 518 -14.46 8.92 -11.95
C PRO A 518 -15.81 9.57 -11.69
N VAL A 519 -16.69 9.47 -12.69
CA VAL A 519 -18.10 9.78 -12.52
C VAL A 519 -18.71 8.60 -11.78
N LEU A 520 -18.99 8.76 -10.48
CA LEU A 520 -19.72 7.74 -9.73
C LEU A 520 -21.12 7.59 -10.37
N PRO A 521 -21.59 6.36 -10.65
CA PRO A 521 -22.87 6.15 -11.31
C PRO A 521 -24.01 6.70 -10.44
N ALA A 522 -24.82 7.56 -11.05
CA ALA A 522 -26.05 8.07 -10.48
C ALA A 522 -26.96 6.91 -10.06
N VAL A 523 -27.54 6.99 -8.87
CA VAL A 523 -28.57 6.06 -8.41
C VAL A 523 -29.76 6.20 -9.35
N GLU A 524 -30.10 5.11 -10.05
CA GLU A 524 -31.22 5.04 -10.99
C GLU A 524 -32.57 5.22 -10.27
N GLU A 525 -33.27 6.31 -10.54
CA GLU A 525 -34.70 6.44 -10.25
C GLU A 525 -35.53 5.77 -11.36
N LYS A 526 -36.52 4.96 -10.95
CA LYS A 526 -37.41 4.20 -11.83
C LYS A 526 -38.44 5.13 -12.51
N GLN A 527 -38.31 5.20 -13.83
CA GLN A 527 -39.32 5.41 -14.91
C GLN A 527 -40.63 6.14 -14.60
N GLU A 528 -40.85 7.26 -15.31
CA GLU A 528 -42.13 7.56 -15.96
C GLU A 528 -41.94 8.04 -17.41
N CYS A 529 -42.93 7.73 -18.26
CA CYS A 529 -42.90 7.78 -19.72
C CYS A 529 -43.09 9.19 -20.32
N LYS A 530 -42.18 9.54 -21.25
CA LYS A 530 -42.28 10.39 -22.47
C LYS A 530 -43.44 11.41 -22.60
N LYS A 531 -43.08 12.68 -22.81
CA LYS A 531 -43.17 13.36 -24.15
C LYS A 531 -42.58 14.79 -24.22
N THR A 532 -41.74 14.97 -25.25
CA THR A 532 -41.50 16.15 -26.13
C THR A 532 -40.76 17.41 -25.66
N VAL A 533 -39.84 17.79 -26.55
CA VAL A 533 -38.76 18.79 -26.51
C VAL A 533 -39.28 20.19 -26.85
N VAL A 534 -38.87 21.23 -26.11
CA VAL A 534 -38.18 22.48 -26.56
C VAL A 534 -37.74 23.29 -25.32
N LYS A 535 -36.52 23.84 -25.41
CA LYS A 535 -35.80 24.76 -24.51
C LYS A 535 -36.67 25.77 -23.74
N GLU A 536 -36.59 25.74 -22.41
CA GLU A 536 -36.17 26.85 -21.53
C GLU A 536 -36.34 26.48 -20.04
N ASN A 537 -35.40 26.95 -19.22
CA ASN A 537 -35.34 27.01 -17.75
C ASN A 537 -35.12 25.70 -16.96
N GLU A 538 -33.85 25.45 -16.61
CA GLU A 538 -33.44 24.57 -15.51
C GLU A 538 -34.04 25.06 -14.17
N PRO A 539 -34.59 24.18 -13.31
CA PRO A 539 -34.90 24.55 -11.94
C PRO A 539 -33.60 24.56 -11.13
N GLN A 540 -33.21 25.76 -10.67
CA GLN A 540 -32.12 25.99 -9.73
C GLN A 540 -32.30 25.12 -8.48
N ILE A 541 -31.34 24.22 -8.23
CA ILE A 541 -31.11 23.71 -6.88
C ILE A 541 -30.30 24.80 -6.18
N SER A 542 -30.90 25.42 -5.17
CA SER A 542 -30.25 26.42 -4.33
C SER A 542 -29.01 25.82 -3.67
N GLU A 543 -27.83 26.32 -4.01
CA GLU A 543 -26.59 26.17 -3.23
C GLU A 543 -26.64 26.94 -1.90
N ASP A 544 -27.81 27.01 -1.26
CA ASP A 544 -27.94 27.75 0.00
C ASP A 544 -27.42 26.89 1.15
N GLY A 545 -26.21 27.23 1.59
CA GLY A 545 -25.68 26.86 2.91
C GLY A 545 -24.68 25.70 2.95
N LEU A 546 -24.18 25.21 1.81
CA LEU A 546 -23.09 24.23 1.82
C LEU A 546 -21.77 24.91 2.22
N ILE A 547 -21.17 24.44 3.31
CA ILE A 547 -19.89 24.96 3.80
C ILE A 547 -18.76 23.99 3.45
N GLY A 548 -17.61 24.52 3.04
CA GLY A 548 -16.39 23.74 2.86
C GLY A 548 -15.82 23.24 4.19
N ILE A 549 -14.95 22.23 4.15
CA ILE A 549 -14.30 21.65 5.33
C ILE A 549 -13.52 22.69 6.16
N ASP A 550 -13.00 23.74 5.51
CA ASP A 550 -12.31 24.85 6.16
C ASP A 550 -13.22 25.62 7.13
N ALA A 551 -14.52 25.74 6.79
CA ALA A 551 -15.49 26.37 7.66
C ALA A 551 -15.75 25.52 8.91
N PHE A 552 -15.73 24.19 8.78
CA PHE A 552 -15.85 23.27 9.93
C PHE A 552 -14.61 23.31 10.82
N MET A 553 -13.39 23.37 10.25
CA MET A 553 -12.13 23.49 10.99
C MET A 553 -12.04 24.77 11.83
N ASN A 554 -12.78 25.81 11.45
CA ASN A 554 -12.88 27.06 12.21
C ASN A 554 -13.83 26.97 13.41
N VAL A 555 -14.55 25.86 13.61
CA VAL A 555 -15.45 25.64 14.76
C VAL A 555 -14.75 24.82 15.84
N THR A 556 -14.68 25.35 17.06
CA THR A 556 -14.11 24.63 18.20
C THR A 556 -15.20 23.92 18.97
N LEU A 557 -15.29 22.61 18.78
CA LEU A 557 -16.19 21.74 19.53
C LEU A 557 -15.48 21.13 20.74
N LYS A 558 -16.10 21.18 21.93
CA LYS A 558 -15.54 20.59 23.16
C LYS A 558 -16.59 19.77 23.91
N VAL A 559 -16.15 18.77 24.66
CA VAL A 559 -16.97 18.13 25.70
C VAL A 559 -16.90 18.96 26.98
N ALA A 560 -18.04 19.31 27.55
CA ALA A 560 -18.17 20.08 28.79
C ALA A 560 -19.04 19.35 29.81
N THR A 561 -18.82 19.59 31.09
CA THR A 561 -19.64 19.02 32.18
C THR A 561 -20.52 20.10 32.78
N VAL A 562 -21.82 19.86 32.93
CA VAL A 562 -22.74 20.82 33.54
C VAL A 562 -22.54 20.81 35.05
N VAL A 563 -22.09 21.94 35.60
CA VAL A 563 -21.82 22.11 37.04
C VAL A 563 -23.05 22.66 37.76
N GLU A 564 -23.79 23.54 37.11
CA GLU A 564 -24.99 24.18 37.67
C GLU A 564 -26.01 24.40 36.56
N ALA A 565 -27.29 24.24 36.89
CA ALA A 565 -28.40 24.51 35.98
C ALA A 565 -29.52 25.24 36.74
N GLU A 566 -30.04 26.31 36.16
CA GLU A 566 -31.11 27.13 36.73
C GLU A 566 -32.14 27.48 35.65
N GLU A 567 -33.39 27.70 36.06
CA GLU A 567 -34.39 28.22 35.14
C GLU A 567 -34.23 29.73 34.93
N VAL A 568 -34.37 30.18 33.68
CA VAL A 568 -34.33 31.61 33.38
C VAL A 568 -35.67 32.26 33.76
N PRO A 569 -35.70 33.26 34.67
CA PRO A 569 -36.93 33.95 35.06
C PRO A 569 -37.62 34.58 33.84
N LYS A 570 -38.95 34.45 33.76
CA LYS A 570 -39.79 34.95 32.64
C LYS A 570 -39.58 34.25 31.28
N SER A 571 -38.92 33.09 31.26
CA SER A 571 -38.85 32.23 30.06
C SER A 571 -39.40 30.83 30.34
N SER A 572 -40.30 30.36 29.47
CA SER A 572 -40.80 28.99 29.49
C SER A 572 -39.88 27.99 28.78
N LYS A 573 -38.84 28.46 28.06
CA LYS A 573 -38.02 27.63 27.16
C LYS A 573 -36.54 27.56 27.50
N LEU A 574 -36.03 28.47 28.32
CA LEU A 574 -34.59 28.64 28.54
C LEU A 574 -34.13 28.12 29.91
N LEU A 575 -33.01 27.41 29.91
CA LEU A 575 -32.20 27.10 31.08
C LEU A 575 -30.87 27.85 31.01
N LYS A 576 -30.38 28.29 32.16
CA LYS A 576 -29.05 28.85 32.36
C LYS A 576 -28.15 27.75 32.91
N LEU A 577 -27.10 27.42 32.17
CA LEU A 577 -26.14 26.38 32.52
C LEU A 577 -24.77 27.01 32.83
N GLN A 578 -24.13 26.58 33.91
CA GLN A 578 -22.69 26.75 34.11
C GLN A 578 -22.00 25.47 33.72
N VAL A 579 -21.10 25.54 32.74
CA VAL A 579 -20.40 24.36 32.21
C VAL A 579 -18.89 24.48 32.42
N ASP A 580 -18.30 23.42 32.95
CA ASP A 580 -16.85 23.24 33.01
C ASP A 580 -16.35 22.72 31.66
N CYS A 581 -15.50 23.53 31.04
CA CYS A 581 -14.90 23.26 29.73
C CYS A 581 -13.38 23.08 29.81
N GLY A 582 -12.84 22.77 31.01
CA GLY A 582 -11.40 22.67 31.26
C GLY A 582 -10.68 24.03 31.22
N GLU A 583 -11.39 25.12 31.55
CA GLU A 583 -10.87 26.50 31.57
C GLU A 583 -10.87 27.02 33.03
N GLU A 584 -10.11 28.08 33.34
CA GLU A 584 -10.02 28.62 34.71
C GLU A 584 -11.37 29.11 35.29
N GLN A 585 -12.32 29.45 34.41
CA GLN A 585 -13.67 29.86 34.80
C GLN A 585 -14.72 29.05 34.03
N ASN A 586 -15.79 28.65 34.72
CA ASN A 586 -16.94 28.03 34.09
C ASN A 586 -17.61 28.99 33.12
N ARG A 587 -18.11 28.46 32.01
CA ARG A 587 -18.82 29.25 31.00
C ARG A 587 -20.31 29.22 31.26
N GLN A 588 -20.94 30.37 31.13
CA GLN A 588 -22.39 30.48 31.16
C GLN A 588 -22.97 30.24 29.76
N ILE A 589 -23.84 29.24 29.61
CA ILE A 589 -24.58 28.97 28.37
C ILE A 589 -26.08 29.03 28.65
N ILE A 590 -26.79 29.81 27.86
CA ILE A 590 -28.26 29.86 27.91
C ILE A 590 -28.81 28.94 26.82
N ALA A 591 -29.44 27.83 27.22
CA ALA A 591 -29.88 26.77 26.32
C ALA A 591 -31.42 26.65 26.28
N GLY A 592 -31.98 26.49 25.08
CA GLY A 592 -33.42 26.35 24.83
C GLY A 592 -33.97 24.95 25.06
N ILE A 593 -33.62 24.30 26.16
CA ILE A 593 -33.89 22.88 26.40
C ILE A 593 -34.84 22.61 27.59
N LYS A 594 -35.41 23.66 28.19
CA LYS A 594 -36.26 23.57 29.39
C LYS A 594 -37.51 22.69 29.19
N GLU A 595 -38.04 22.63 27.97
CA GLU A 595 -39.22 21.81 27.64
C GLU A 595 -38.94 20.28 27.71
N TYR A 596 -37.67 19.87 27.69
CA TYR A 596 -37.25 18.46 27.61
C TYR A 596 -36.39 18.00 28.79
N TYR A 597 -35.74 18.91 29.51
CA TYR A 597 -34.85 18.59 30.63
C TYR A 597 -35.13 19.49 31.82
N SER A 598 -35.18 18.91 33.02
CA SER A 598 -35.20 19.68 34.26
C SER A 598 -33.76 20.07 34.68
N PRO A 599 -33.57 21.15 35.46
CA PRO A 599 -32.24 21.52 35.96
C PRO A 599 -31.53 20.38 36.71
N THR A 600 -32.26 19.57 37.48
CA THR A 600 -31.71 18.45 38.26
C THR A 600 -31.18 17.31 37.39
N ASP A 601 -31.72 17.12 36.18
CA ASP A 601 -31.30 16.05 35.27
C ASP A 601 -30.01 16.38 34.52
N LEU A 602 -29.62 17.66 34.51
CA LEU A 602 -28.48 18.14 33.74
C LEU A 602 -27.20 18.24 34.57
N VAL A 603 -27.30 18.58 35.85
CA VAL A 603 -26.14 18.71 36.74
C VAL A 603 -25.37 17.39 36.81
N GLY A 604 -24.06 17.45 36.56
CA GLY A 604 -23.15 16.30 36.50
C GLY A 604 -23.11 15.56 35.16
N THR A 605 -23.95 15.93 34.18
CA THR A 605 -23.93 15.31 32.84
C THR A 605 -22.92 15.96 31.91
N GLN A 606 -22.38 15.18 30.97
CA GLN A 606 -21.50 15.70 29.91
C GLN A 606 -22.30 16.11 28.68
N VAL A 607 -21.89 17.16 28.01
CA VAL A 607 -22.53 17.71 26.80
C VAL A 607 -21.48 18.18 25.80
N CYS A 608 -21.77 18.09 24.51
CA CYS A 608 -20.94 18.68 23.47
C CYS A 608 -21.34 20.14 23.23
N ILE A 609 -20.36 21.05 23.20
CA ILE A 609 -20.59 22.48 23.03
C ILE A 609 -19.75 23.06 21.89
N VAL A 610 -20.23 24.15 21.30
CA VAL A 610 -19.43 25.07 20.48
C VAL A 610 -18.80 26.12 21.39
N ALA A 611 -17.47 26.09 21.51
CA ALA A 611 -16.72 26.88 22.48
C ALA A 611 -16.16 28.19 21.92
N ASN A 612 -16.07 28.37 20.60
CA ASN A 612 -15.53 29.60 19.98
C ASN A 612 -16.59 30.46 19.28
N LEU A 613 -17.86 30.33 19.68
CA LEU A 613 -18.94 31.19 19.20
C LEU A 613 -18.87 32.56 19.88
N LYS A 614 -19.18 33.65 19.14
CA LYS A 614 -19.27 34.99 19.71
C LYS A 614 -20.34 35.03 20.81
N PRO A 615 -20.05 35.56 22.02
CA PRO A 615 -21.04 35.64 23.08
C PRO A 615 -22.27 36.46 22.68
N ALA A 616 -23.46 35.96 23.03
CA ALA A 616 -24.73 36.61 22.71
C ALA A 616 -25.53 36.90 23.98
N LYS A 617 -26.31 37.99 24.00
CA LYS A 617 -27.23 38.28 25.12
C LYS A 617 -28.61 37.70 24.83
N LEU A 618 -29.08 36.80 25.70
CA LEU A 618 -30.40 36.19 25.66
C LEU A 618 -31.13 36.53 26.96
N MET A 619 -32.31 37.17 26.85
CA MET A 619 -33.10 37.63 28.01
C MET A 619 -32.27 38.44 29.04
N GLY A 620 -31.34 39.27 28.55
CA GLY A 620 -30.46 40.10 29.38
C GLY A 620 -29.23 39.37 29.98
N MET A 621 -29.13 38.05 29.83
CA MET A 621 -28.01 37.24 30.30
C MET A 621 -27.03 36.92 29.16
N LEU A 622 -25.74 36.82 29.46
CA LEU A 622 -24.72 36.49 28.48
C LEU A 622 -24.63 34.97 28.27
N SER A 623 -24.63 34.50 27.02
CA SER A 623 -24.35 33.12 26.63
C SER A 623 -23.03 33.07 25.88
N GLN A 624 -22.07 32.30 26.39
CA GLN A 624 -20.67 32.24 25.92
C GLN A 624 -20.35 30.94 25.17
N GLY A 625 -21.39 30.30 24.61
CA GLY A 625 -21.31 29.06 23.86
C GLY A 625 -22.69 28.55 23.47
N MET A 626 -22.72 27.39 22.84
CA MET A 626 -23.95 26.71 22.44
C MET A 626 -23.84 25.21 22.70
N VAL A 627 -24.85 24.62 23.36
CA VAL A 627 -24.95 23.16 23.53
C VAL A 627 -25.54 22.54 22.27
N LEU A 628 -25.00 21.39 21.86
CA LEU A 628 -25.49 20.65 20.71
C LEU A 628 -26.54 19.60 21.13
N ALA A 629 -27.65 19.57 20.40
CA ALA A 629 -28.73 18.62 20.60
C ALA A 629 -29.29 18.17 19.24
N ALA A 630 -29.71 16.91 19.15
CA ALA A 630 -30.50 16.38 18.05
C ALA A 630 -31.99 16.47 18.43
N LYS A 631 -32.84 16.88 17.49
CA LYS A 631 -34.28 16.91 17.67
C LYS A 631 -34.94 16.15 16.53
N ASP A 632 -35.77 15.16 16.87
CA ASP A 632 -36.57 14.39 15.93
C ASP A 632 -38.03 14.32 16.39
N GLU A 633 -38.83 13.47 15.74
CA GLU A 633 -40.24 13.24 16.09
C GLU A 633 -40.42 12.62 17.49
N ASN A 634 -39.36 12.05 18.07
CA ASN A 634 -39.37 11.37 19.38
C ASN A 634 -38.89 12.27 20.54
N GLY A 635 -38.36 13.47 20.27
CA GLY A 635 -37.98 14.46 21.28
C GLY A 635 -36.65 15.16 21.01
N LEU A 636 -36.10 15.81 22.04
CA LEU A 636 -34.79 16.47 21.99
C LEU A 636 -33.78 15.69 22.83
N CYS A 637 -32.65 15.31 22.22
CA CYS A 637 -31.58 14.55 22.85
C CYS A 637 -30.25 15.33 22.79
N LEU A 638 -29.62 15.56 23.95
CA LEU A 638 -28.30 16.20 24.00
C LEU A 638 -27.22 15.30 23.41
N ILE A 639 -26.29 15.87 22.64
CA ILE A 639 -25.14 15.13 22.11
C ILE A 639 -24.10 14.99 23.22
N ARG A 640 -23.68 13.75 23.49
CA ARG A 640 -22.76 13.38 24.58
C ARG A 640 -21.79 12.29 24.11
N PRO A 641 -20.56 12.19 24.68
CA PRO A 641 -19.68 11.08 24.38
C PRO A 641 -20.24 9.76 24.92
N SER A 642 -19.99 8.65 24.22
CA SER A 642 -20.46 7.31 24.63
C SER A 642 -19.74 6.74 25.86
N LYS A 643 -18.62 7.34 26.26
CA LYS A 643 -17.87 7.06 27.49
C LYS A 643 -17.52 8.38 28.18
N PRO A 644 -17.45 8.45 29.53
CA PRO A 644 -17.02 9.66 30.22
C PRO A 644 -15.62 10.10 29.77
N THR A 645 -15.46 11.39 29.47
CA THR A 645 -14.17 11.98 29.06
C THR A 645 -13.78 13.17 29.94
N THR A 646 -12.53 13.59 29.89
CA THR A 646 -12.08 14.78 30.63
C THR A 646 -12.76 16.04 30.09
N ALA A 647 -13.32 16.88 30.97
CA ALA A 647 -13.92 18.16 30.59
C ALA A 647 -12.91 19.03 29.83
N GLY A 648 -13.35 19.67 28.75
CA GLY A 648 -12.51 20.48 27.87
C GLY A 648 -11.85 19.74 26.70
N THR A 649 -12.02 18.42 26.60
CA THR A 649 -11.53 17.63 25.46
C THR A 649 -12.12 18.14 24.14
N GLN A 650 -11.26 18.45 23.17
CA GLN A 650 -11.67 18.91 21.84
C GLN A 650 -12.22 17.75 21.00
N ILE A 651 -13.36 17.98 20.33
CA ILE A 651 -13.98 17.06 19.39
C ILE A 651 -13.37 17.33 18.01
N LYS A 652 -12.88 16.28 17.35
CA LYS A 652 -12.19 16.34 16.06
C LYS A 652 -13.06 15.77 14.95
#